data_AF-A0A1I8HI08-F1
#
_entry.id   AF-A0A1I8HI08-F1
#
_cell.length_a   1.000
_cell.length_b   1.000
_cell.length_c   1.000
_cell.angle_alpha   90.00
_cell.angle_beta   90.00
_cell.angle_gamma   90.00
#
_symmetry.space_group_name_H-M   'P 1'
#
loop_
_entity.id
_entity.type
_entity.pdbx_description
1 polymer ?
#
loop_
_entity_poly.entity_id
_entity_poly.type
_entity_poly.pdbx_seq_one_letter_code
_entity_poly.pdbx_strand_id
1 'polypeptide(L)'
;HQHERDAINYLTGRIPELRSKHSPSGSAWTSAMYKIVRELDESAEFRDILAAKPEKLEAEPLADSAPFSCQLDRSPSRPTSAHRLRPGDIDVIGAMGDSLTAANGALATSILGLLTEYRGYAWSIGGQVSLSQHTTLANVLRQNNNNLYGHSTGSGSVHNRNSVLNVAVPGNVASHMPGQAKLLVSKLQSDPNVNFNNDWKLITLFIGGNDVCNYCKDKAREIYILWVGSCCLQLIDCNLTAHSVISNEQKLTHRTFQREFSADNYIKHIREALDYLHANVPKAFVNVAELLDVSLVKELKDGSSICNVLQGSLLCRCGAFPENEAEEREVKTIIGEYQTRLSQLIESGRYDTREDFTVVNQPFFKNSKPPRINGKYDQSYFAPDCFHFSRKGHDESAKALWNNMIEPVGQKSTSWTPGGPFKCPTSAEQHSLDSAWPEAAPRGETRLNRLNSIHWTLHGLTLKSLRKLTSFPFKPSMLSIGKFDQFIIRMSGMNIDHQHERDAINYLTSRIPELRSKQPLAGAAWTNALFKIVKELDSSVQFRDVLATNKPAEPVSAEPTSSFNCQLTRSPTKPTSAHRLRPGDIDVIAAMGDSLTAANGALATSILGLTTEYRGYAWSIGGEASLRQHTTLANILKDQNSRLYGYSTGKGAISSSAAVLNVAVPGNVASHVPGQARLLVEKLKSDSRVNYNNDWKLITLLIGGNDVCAYCKDKRAFSADNYIRYIREALDYLHANVPRAFVNVAEVLDVSLVKELKDGSAICGVLQGSLLCKCGAFPENEAEERDVKTIIGEYQARLRQLVDSGRYDTREDFTVVTQPFLRNSKPPRINGVYDQSYLAPDCFHFSRKGHDETGKALWNNMLEPVGRKATEWNIGGPFKCPTSSRPYFATRKN
;
A
#
# COMPACT_ATOMS: atom_id res chain seq x y z
N HIS A 1 -22.48 18.37 -18.12
CA HIS A 1 -23.12 19.46 -17.36
C HIS A 1 -24.23 19.00 -16.41
N GLN A 2 -25.26 18.25 -16.84
CA GLN A 2 -26.31 17.79 -15.90
C GLN A 2 -25.76 16.82 -14.83
N HIS A 3 -25.00 15.82 -15.24
CA HIS A 3 -24.35 14.87 -14.32
C HIS A 3 -23.39 15.57 -13.35
N GLU A 4 -22.71 16.61 -13.82
CA GLU A 4 -21.83 17.44 -12.99
C GLU A 4 -22.63 18.21 -11.92
N ARG A 5 -23.83 18.75 -12.26
CA ARG A 5 -24.75 19.36 -11.29
C ARG A 5 -25.28 18.34 -10.28
N ASP A 6 -25.58 17.12 -10.72
CA ASP A 6 -26.09 16.06 -9.85
C ASP A 6 -25.00 15.57 -8.87
N ALA A 7 -23.73 15.48 -9.31
CA ALA A 7 -22.59 15.21 -8.43
C ALA A 7 -22.39 16.32 -7.40
N ILE A 8 -22.48 17.60 -7.81
CA ILE A 8 -22.38 18.73 -6.89
C ILE A 8 -23.45 18.63 -5.82
N ASN A 9 -24.70 18.40 -6.20
CA ASN A 9 -25.83 18.36 -5.27
C ASN A 9 -25.70 17.20 -4.28
N TYR A 10 -25.30 16.01 -4.77
CA TYR A 10 -25.05 14.84 -3.94
C TYR A 10 -23.98 15.12 -2.88
N LEU A 11 -22.82 15.61 -3.32
CA LEU A 11 -21.69 15.85 -2.45
C LEU A 11 -21.94 17.03 -1.48
N THR A 12 -22.56 18.12 -1.95
CA THR A 12 -22.88 19.31 -1.12
C THR A 12 -23.83 18.94 0.03
N GLY A 13 -24.76 18.00 -0.18
CA GLY A 13 -25.63 17.47 0.88
C GLY A 13 -24.94 16.50 1.84
N ARG A 14 -23.94 15.74 1.38
CA ARG A 14 -23.31 14.65 2.15
C ARG A 14 -22.06 15.08 2.93
N ILE A 15 -21.37 16.12 2.47
CA ILE A 15 -20.14 16.64 3.08
C ILE A 15 -20.24 17.00 4.56
N PRO A 16 -21.30 17.67 5.06
CA PRO A 16 -21.40 18.02 6.48
C PRO A 16 -21.43 16.77 7.39
N GLU A 17 -22.09 15.70 6.94
CA GLU A 17 -22.15 14.41 7.61
C GLU A 17 -20.81 13.64 7.52
N LEU A 18 -20.17 13.65 6.35
CA LEU A 18 -18.85 13.05 6.15
C LEU A 18 -17.79 13.73 7.03
N ARG A 19 -17.87 15.06 7.17
CA ARG A 19 -17.02 15.84 8.06
C ARG A 19 -17.27 15.51 9.53
N SER A 20 -18.51 15.39 9.97
CA SER A 20 -18.79 15.05 11.38
C SER A 20 -18.35 13.63 11.73
N LYS A 21 -18.45 12.69 10.78
CA LYS A 21 -18.01 11.29 10.92
C LYS A 21 -16.49 11.12 10.92
N HIS A 22 -15.77 11.94 10.15
CA HIS A 22 -14.33 11.76 9.93
C HIS A 22 -13.46 12.94 10.38
N SER A 23 -14.00 13.88 11.18
CA SER A 23 -13.29 15.06 11.67
C SER A 23 -12.04 14.66 12.49
N PRO A 24 -10.81 14.94 12.01
CA PRO A 24 -9.60 14.55 12.73
C PRO A 24 -8.99 15.73 13.50
N SER A 25 -8.42 15.46 14.68
CA SER A 25 -7.41 16.33 15.29
C SER A 25 -6.02 16.00 14.69
N GLY A 26 -5.26 17.01 14.29
CA GLY A 26 -3.84 16.86 13.90
C GLY A 26 -3.57 16.07 12.61
N SER A 27 -2.44 15.35 12.60
CA SER A 27 -1.84 14.62 11.47
C SER A 27 -2.67 13.46 10.90
N ALA A 28 -3.84 13.12 11.48
CA ALA A 28 -4.72 12.03 11.06
C ALA A 28 -5.55 12.33 9.79
N TRP A 29 -5.30 13.45 9.15
CA TRP A 29 -6.18 14.02 8.14
C TRP A 29 -6.13 13.30 6.79
N THR A 30 -4.97 12.78 6.38
CA THR A 30 -4.86 11.98 5.16
C THR A 30 -5.75 10.72 5.28
N SER A 31 -5.84 10.14 6.47
CA SER A 31 -6.71 9.00 6.76
C SER A 31 -8.21 9.35 6.63
N ALA A 32 -8.61 10.54 7.06
CA ALA A 32 -9.97 11.05 6.84
C ALA A 32 -10.28 11.27 5.35
N MET A 33 -9.31 11.78 4.58
CA MET A 33 -9.42 11.92 3.13
C MET A 33 -9.61 10.58 2.42
N TYR A 34 -8.77 9.60 2.75
CA TYR A 34 -8.89 8.22 2.25
C TYR A 34 -10.22 7.55 2.60
N LYS A 35 -10.82 7.91 3.76
CA LYS A 35 -12.15 7.43 4.18
C LYS A 35 -13.27 8.10 3.39
N ILE A 36 -13.20 9.41 3.18
CA ILE A 36 -14.24 10.15 2.47
C ILE A 36 -14.20 9.85 0.96
N VAL A 37 -13.03 9.81 0.32
CA VAL A 37 -12.89 9.38 -1.09
C VAL A 37 -13.47 7.98 -1.30
N ARG A 38 -13.26 7.07 -0.35
CA ARG A 38 -13.85 5.72 -0.38
C ARG A 38 -15.37 5.73 -0.18
N GLU A 39 -15.90 6.54 0.74
CA GLU A 39 -17.34 6.63 0.98
C GLU A 39 -18.09 7.25 -0.20
N LEU A 40 -17.48 8.21 -0.89
CA LEU A 40 -18.00 8.76 -2.13
C LEU A 40 -18.04 7.70 -3.24
N ASP A 41 -16.98 6.90 -3.38
CA ASP A 41 -16.93 5.80 -4.35
C ASP A 41 -17.95 4.67 -4.06
N GLU A 42 -18.29 4.43 -2.80
CA GLU A 42 -19.27 3.40 -2.45
C GLU A 42 -20.73 3.80 -2.74
N SER A 43 -21.01 5.10 -2.94
CA SER A 43 -22.33 5.58 -3.36
C SER A 43 -22.64 5.14 -4.78
N ALA A 44 -23.78 4.47 -4.96
CA ALA A 44 -24.29 4.11 -6.28
C ALA A 44 -24.61 5.38 -7.10
N GLU A 45 -25.18 6.41 -6.46
CA GLU A 45 -25.50 7.67 -7.13
C GLU A 45 -24.23 8.39 -7.64
N PHE A 46 -23.16 8.45 -6.85
CA PHE A 46 -21.91 9.11 -7.25
C PHE A 46 -21.12 8.31 -8.31
N ARG A 47 -21.17 6.97 -8.27
CA ARG A 47 -20.57 6.08 -9.29
C ARG A 47 -21.25 6.22 -10.64
N ASP A 48 -22.58 6.24 -10.69
CA ASP A 48 -23.34 6.39 -11.93
C ASP A 48 -23.12 7.78 -12.57
N ILE A 49 -22.87 8.80 -11.76
CA ILE A 49 -22.54 10.15 -12.22
C ILE A 49 -21.14 10.23 -12.85
N LEU A 50 -20.14 9.48 -12.35
CA LEU A 50 -18.77 9.46 -12.87
C LEU A 50 -18.56 8.51 -14.06
N ALA A 51 -19.36 7.44 -14.17
CA ALA A 51 -19.31 6.47 -15.27
C ALA A 51 -19.62 7.07 -16.66
N ALA A 52 -20.11 8.31 -16.72
CA ALA A 52 -20.48 9.00 -17.96
C ALA A 52 -19.32 9.80 -18.61
N LYS A 53 -18.10 9.79 -18.04
CA LYS A 53 -16.91 10.33 -18.72
C LYS A 53 -16.13 9.17 -19.36
N PRO A 54 -15.88 9.19 -20.68
CA PRO A 54 -15.11 8.14 -21.31
C PRO A 54 -13.70 8.08 -20.69
N GLU A 55 -13.22 6.86 -20.46
CA GLU A 55 -11.80 6.58 -20.25
C GLU A 55 -11.03 7.28 -21.37
N LYS A 56 -10.20 8.26 -21.04
CA LYS A 56 -9.06 8.57 -21.91
C LYS A 56 -8.10 7.38 -21.79
N LEU A 57 -8.37 6.38 -22.61
CA LEU A 57 -7.37 5.45 -23.14
C LEU A 57 -6.22 6.27 -23.70
N GLU A 58 -5.02 5.92 -23.26
CA GLU A 58 -3.73 6.39 -23.76
C GLU A 58 -3.49 7.89 -23.54
N ALA A 59 -2.39 8.20 -22.85
CA ALA A 59 -1.85 9.54 -22.92
C ALA A 59 -1.53 9.80 -24.40
N GLU A 60 -2.19 10.79 -25.00
CA GLU A 60 -1.67 11.38 -26.22
C GLU A 60 -0.16 11.65 -26.01
N PRO A 61 0.69 11.32 -26.98
CA PRO A 61 2.05 11.85 -27.00
C PRO A 61 1.96 13.35 -26.77
N LEU A 62 2.84 13.91 -25.91
CA LEU A 62 2.93 15.35 -25.77
C LEU A 62 3.06 15.96 -27.16
N ALA A 63 2.02 16.68 -27.60
CA ALA A 63 2.10 17.53 -28.77
C ALA A 63 3.19 18.58 -28.52
N ASP A 64 4.22 18.58 -29.37
CA ASP A 64 5.20 19.66 -29.54
C ASP A 64 5.95 20.17 -28.29
N SER A 65 6.38 19.31 -27.37
CA SER A 65 7.52 19.68 -26.51
C SER A 65 8.81 19.55 -27.32
N ALA A 66 9.54 20.66 -27.51
CA ALA A 66 10.83 20.64 -28.21
C ALA A 66 11.72 19.52 -27.66
N PRO A 67 12.32 18.66 -28.52
CA PRO A 67 13.10 17.53 -28.07
C PRO A 67 14.28 18.00 -27.21
N PHE A 68 14.53 17.29 -26.11
CA PHE A 68 15.71 17.55 -25.28
C PHE A 68 16.98 17.34 -26.11
N SER A 69 17.71 18.41 -26.37
CA SER A 69 18.90 18.41 -27.25
C SER A 69 20.20 18.73 -26.52
N CYS A 70 20.16 18.86 -25.20
CA CYS A 70 21.34 19.22 -24.41
C CYS A 70 22.34 18.07 -24.35
N GLN A 71 23.62 18.38 -24.54
CA GLN A 71 24.72 17.43 -24.30
C GLN A 71 25.10 17.46 -22.83
N LEU A 72 24.88 16.34 -22.12
CA LEU A 72 25.15 16.20 -20.69
C LEU A 72 26.42 15.38 -20.46
N ASP A 73 27.56 15.90 -20.92
CA ASP A 73 28.83 15.19 -20.82
C ASP A 73 29.30 15.05 -19.38
N ARG A 74 29.89 13.89 -19.07
CA ARG A 74 30.62 13.69 -17.80
C ARG A 74 31.91 14.49 -17.80
N SER A 75 32.39 14.85 -16.62
CA SER A 75 33.71 15.43 -16.46
C SER A 75 34.80 14.41 -16.85
N PRO A 76 35.97 14.84 -17.37
CA PRO A 76 37.07 13.93 -17.72
C PRO A 76 37.57 13.10 -16.54
N SER A 77 37.40 13.62 -15.32
CA SER A 77 37.62 12.89 -14.07
C SER A 77 36.49 13.22 -13.11
N ARG A 78 36.20 12.27 -12.20
CA ARG A 78 35.15 12.42 -11.19
C ARG A 78 35.44 13.66 -10.32
N PRO A 79 34.55 14.66 -10.28
CA PRO A 79 34.81 15.87 -9.52
C PRO A 79 34.88 15.58 -8.02
N THR A 80 35.72 16.33 -7.33
CA THR A 80 35.86 16.28 -5.86
C THR A 80 35.09 17.38 -5.15
N SER A 81 34.59 18.35 -5.90
CA SER A 81 33.87 19.53 -5.40
C SER A 81 32.54 19.66 -6.13
N ALA A 82 31.49 20.04 -5.40
CA ALA A 82 30.15 20.26 -5.92
C ALA A 82 30.11 21.43 -6.91
N HIS A 83 31.04 22.39 -6.77
CA HIS A 83 31.16 23.56 -7.66
C HIS A 83 31.66 23.20 -9.07
N ARG A 84 32.28 22.02 -9.23
CA ARG A 84 32.76 21.49 -10.53
C ARG A 84 31.90 20.37 -11.09
N LEU A 85 30.72 20.16 -10.52
CA LEU A 85 29.85 19.05 -10.87
C LEU A 85 29.11 19.31 -12.18
N ARG A 86 29.26 18.42 -13.17
CA ARG A 86 28.42 18.43 -14.38
C ARG A 86 27.19 17.56 -14.18
N PRO A 87 26.07 17.80 -14.89
CA PRO A 87 24.90 16.93 -14.81
C PRO A 87 25.21 15.45 -15.10
N GLY A 88 26.13 15.18 -16.02
CA GLY A 88 26.58 13.81 -16.33
C GLY A 88 27.32 13.13 -15.18
N ASP A 89 27.91 13.89 -14.24
CA ASP A 89 28.69 13.34 -13.13
C ASP A 89 27.84 12.75 -11.99
N ILE A 90 26.53 13.02 -11.98
CA ILE A 90 25.60 12.46 -11.00
C ILE A 90 25.47 10.96 -11.21
N ASP A 91 25.71 10.15 -10.18
CA ASP A 91 25.58 8.69 -10.28
C ASP A 91 24.29 8.20 -9.63
N VAL A 92 23.83 8.89 -8.58
CA VAL A 92 22.68 8.45 -7.77
C VAL A 92 21.69 9.60 -7.61
N ILE A 93 20.40 9.30 -7.77
CA ILE A 93 19.31 10.24 -7.49
C ILE A 93 18.45 9.75 -6.32
N GLY A 94 18.13 10.64 -5.38
CA GLY A 94 17.29 10.38 -4.20
C GLY A 94 16.23 11.47 -4.03
N ALA A 95 15.11 11.15 -3.38
CA ALA A 95 14.08 12.14 -3.12
C ALA A 95 13.38 11.91 -1.79
N MET A 96 13.00 13.00 -1.13
CA MET A 96 12.28 13.02 0.13
C MET A 96 11.21 14.11 0.12
N GLY A 97 10.06 13.85 0.74
CA GLY A 97 8.94 14.78 0.69
C GLY A 97 7.59 14.16 1.00
N ASP A 98 6.54 14.72 0.39
CA ASP A 98 5.14 14.35 0.58
C ASP A 98 4.52 13.63 -0.64
N SER A 99 3.20 13.78 -0.82
CA SER A 99 2.41 13.15 -1.87
C SER A 99 2.77 13.63 -3.28
N LEU A 100 3.25 14.87 -3.47
CA LEU A 100 3.71 15.33 -4.78
C LEU A 100 5.04 14.67 -5.17
N THR A 101 5.95 14.49 -4.20
CA THR A 101 7.22 13.77 -4.42
C THR A 101 7.00 12.26 -4.62
N ALA A 102 5.88 11.71 -4.15
CA ALA A 102 5.45 10.34 -4.40
C ALA A 102 4.60 10.15 -5.68
N ALA A 103 4.24 11.24 -6.37
CA ALA A 103 3.34 11.26 -7.54
C ALA A 103 1.95 10.64 -7.25
N ASN A 104 1.33 11.02 -6.14
CA ASN A 104 -0.05 10.66 -5.87
C ASN A 104 -0.98 11.12 -6.97
N GLY A 105 -1.74 10.20 -7.55
CA GLY A 105 -2.75 10.53 -8.54
C GLY A 105 -2.23 11.00 -9.90
N ALA A 106 -0.93 10.87 -10.19
CA ALA A 106 -0.36 11.36 -11.46
C ALA A 106 -1.07 10.80 -12.71
N LEU A 107 -1.50 9.53 -12.68
CA LEU A 107 -2.27 8.91 -13.76
C LEU A 107 -3.76 8.74 -13.42
N ALA A 108 -4.26 9.45 -12.41
CA ALA A 108 -5.64 9.30 -11.97
C ALA A 108 -6.61 9.90 -12.99
N THR A 109 -7.52 9.07 -13.48
CA THR A 109 -8.71 9.50 -14.24
C THR A 109 -9.95 9.60 -13.34
N SER A 110 -9.85 9.14 -12.10
CA SER A 110 -10.90 9.16 -11.09
C SER A 110 -10.37 9.59 -9.74
N ILE A 111 -11.26 9.97 -8.82
CA ILE A 111 -10.91 10.37 -7.45
C ILE A 111 -10.24 9.20 -6.70
N LEU A 112 -10.59 7.94 -7.03
CA LEU A 112 -9.90 6.77 -6.50
C LEU A 112 -8.43 6.67 -6.93
N GLY A 113 -8.11 7.10 -8.16
CA GLY A 113 -6.74 7.08 -8.67
C GLY A 113 -5.79 7.94 -7.83
N LEU A 114 -6.31 8.92 -7.09
CA LEU A 114 -5.53 9.79 -6.19
C LEU A 114 -4.87 9.03 -5.03
N LEU A 115 -5.40 7.85 -4.70
CA LEU A 115 -4.88 6.98 -3.65
C LEU A 115 -3.64 6.20 -4.08
N THR A 116 -3.31 6.23 -5.37
CA THR A 116 -2.16 5.51 -5.93
C THR A 116 -0.94 6.41 -5.99
N GLU A 117 0.16 5.95 -5.40
CA GLU A 117 1.47 6.58 -5.45
C GLU A 117 2.20 6.12 -6.72
N TYR A 118 2.11 6.88 -7.81
CA TYR A 118 2.74 6.55 -9.10
C TYR A 118 4.23 6.92 -9.10
N ARG A 119 4.99 6.30 -8.21
CA ARG A 119 6.43 6.53 -7.94
C ARG A 119 7.27 6.69 -9.21
N GLY A 120 6.98 5.91 -10.25
CA GLY A 120 7.65 5.93 -11.54
C GLY A 120 7.44 7.21 -12.38
N TYR A 121 6.43 8.02 -12.04
CA TYR A 121 6.05 9.27 -12.70
C TYR A 121 6.37 10.52 -11.86
N ALA A 122 6.99 10.35 -10.69
CA ALA A 122 7.38 11.45 -9.82
C ALA A 122 8.35 12.41 -10.52
N TRP A 123 7.98 13.69 -10.59
CA TRP A 123 8.73 14.75 -11.27
C TRP A 123 10.22 14.81 -10.88
N SER A 124 10.54 14.58 -9.60
CA SER A 124 11.90 14.71 -9.07
C SER A 124 12.78 13.47 -9.22
N ILE A 125 12.22 12.28 -9.45
CA ILE A 125 12.99 11.01 -9.35
C ILE A 125 12.45 9.82 -10.15
N GLY A 126 11.23 9.88 -10.69
CA GLY A 126 10.62 8.76 -11.41
C GLY A 126 11.37 8.41 -12.69
N GLY A 127 11.51 7.13 -13.04
CA GLY A 127 12.22 6.69 -14.24
C GLY A 127 11.53 5.53 -14.97
N GLN A 128 10.20 5.48 -14.92
CA GLN A 128 9.37 4.39 -15.47
C GLN A 128 9.47 4.23 -17.00
N VAL A 129 9.55 5.35 -17.71
CA VAL A 129 9.55 5.42 -19.18
C VAL A 129 10.65 6.35 -19.67
N SER A 130 10.88 6.47 -20.98
CA SER A 130 11.85 7.41 -21.55
C SER A 130 11.42 8.87 -21.39
N LEU A 131 12.37 9.81 -21.54
CA LEU A 131 12.10 11.26 -21.54
C LEU A 131 11.07 11.68 -22.60
N SER A 132 11.11 11.06 -23.78
CA SER A 132 10.14 11.31 -24.86
C SER A 132 8.70 10.93 -24.50
N GLN A 133 8.53 10.05 -23.51
CA GLN A 133 7.22 9.62 -23.04
C GLN A 133 6.81 10.41 -21.80
N HIS A 134 7.69 10.58 -20.81
CA HIS A 134 7.38 11.28 -19.56
C HIS A 134 8.62 12.03 -19.05
N THR A 135 8.45 13.31 -18.75
CA THR A 135 9.53 14.16 -18.25
C THR A 135 9.62 14.04 -16.73
N THR A 136 10.79 13.57 -16.29
CA THR A 136 11.21 13.57 -14.89
C THR A 136 12.67 13.99 -14.85
N LEU A 137 13.13 14.49 -13.70
CA LEU A 137 14.54 14.83 -13.54
C LEU A 137 15.46 13.62 -13.79
N ALA A 138 15.06 12.42 -13.35
CA ALA A 138 15.83 11.20 -13.62
C ALA A 138 15.89 10.87 -15.12
N ASN A 139 14.79 11.05 -15.87
CA ASN A 139 14.76 10.79 -17.32
C ASN A 139 15.57 11.82 -18.11
N VAL A 140 15.65 13.06 -17.63
CA VAL A 140 16.54 14.08 -18.19
C VAL A 140 17.99 13.68 -17.99
N LEU A 141 18.39 13.36 -16.76
CA LEU A 141 19.77 12.97 -16.43
C LEU A 141 20.20 11.68 -17.14
N ARG A 142 19.28 10.75 -17.39
CA ARG A 142 19.57 9.46 -18.07
C ARG A 142 19.84 9.58 -19.57
N GLN A 143 19.52 10.70 -20.23
CA GLN A 143 19.72 10.83 -21.69
C GLN A 143 21.14 10.50 -22.13
N ASN A 144 22.16 10.95 -21.37
CA ASN A 144 23.57 10.64 -21.63
C ASN A 144 24.25 9.91 -20.46
N ASN A 145 23.47 9.39 -19.50
CA ASN A 145 23.99 8.67 -18.33
C ASN A 145 23.13 7.43 -18.03
N ASN A 146 23.39 6.36 -18.77
CA ASN A 146 22.67 5.09 -18.63
C ASN A 146 22.87 4.40 -17.28
N ASN A 147 23.86 4.85 -16.49
CA ASN A 147 24.22 4.25 -15.20
C ASN A 147 23.60 4.99 -14.00
N LEU A 148 22.74 5.99 -14.21
CA LEU A 148 22.07 6.71 -13.12
C LEU A 148 21.21 5.76 -12.29
N TYR A 149 21.59 5.55 -11.03
CA TYR A 149 20.88 4.70 -10.07
C TYR A 149 19.96 5.50 -9.16
N GLY A 150 18.99 4.84 -8.51
CA GLY A 150 18.15 5.43 -7.46
C GLY A 150 16.78 5.91 -7.89
N HIS A 151 16.55 6.07 -9.20
CA HIS A 151 15.27 6.51 -9.76
C HIS A 151 14.14 5.51 -9.46
N SER A 152 12.97 6.01 -9.06
CA SER A 152 11.82 5.17 -8.71
C SER A 152 11.08 4.66 -9.95
N THR A 153 10.45 3.50 -9.86
CA THR A 153 9.67 2.88 -10.96
C THR A 153 8.29 2.44 -10.44
N GLY A 154 7.37 2.07 -11.32
CA GLY A 154 6.05 1.54 -10.97
C GLY A 154 5.23 2.40 -10.01
N SER A 155 4.40 1.74 -9.22
CA SER A 155 3.59 2.36 -8.16
C SER A 155 3.81 1.65 -6.83
N GLY A 156 3.52 2.33 -5.72
CA GLY A 156 3.52 1.73 -4.38
C GLY A 156 4.08 2.63 -3.29
N SER A 157 3.91 2.20 -2.04
CA SER A 157 4.37 2.94 -0.85
C SER A 157 5.90 3.01 -0.76
N VAL A 158 6.39 3.79 0.20
CA VAL A 158 7.83 3.97 0.47
C VAL A 158 8.58 2.66 0.73
N HIS A 159 7.86 1.62 1.19
CA HIS A 159 8.43 0.29 1.47
C HIS A 159 8.42 -0.65 0.26
N ASN A 160 7.80 -0.26 -0.85
CA ASN A 160 7.82 -1.04 -2.08
C ASN A 160 9.21 -0.98 -2.73
N ARG A 161 9.68 -2.08 -3.33
CA ARG A 161 10.91 -2.10 -4.13
C ARG A 161 10.97 -1.00 -5.20
N ASN A 162 9.79 -0.66 -5.74
CA ASN A 162 9.55 0.39 -6.72
C ASN A 162 9.94 1.80 -6.24
N SER A 163 9.97 2.03 -4.92
CA SER A 163 10.36 3.31 -4.35
C SER A 163 11.85 3.59 -4.53
N VAL A 164 12.71 2.56 -4.59
CA VAL A 164 14.17 2.68 -4.68
C VAL A 164 14.69 3.72 -3.67
N LEU A 165 15.16 4.90 -4.10
CA LEU A 165 15.61 5.99 -3.23
C LEU A 165 14.62 7.17 -3.11
N ASN A 166 13.38 6.99 -3.57
CA ASN A 166 12.26 7.88 -3.27
C ASN A 166 11.65 7.51 -1.90
N VAL A 167 12.05 8.23 -0.85
CA VAL A 167 11.58 8.03 0.52
C VAL A 167 10.40 8.92 0.92
N ALA A 168 9.80 9.64 -0.04
CA ALA A 168 8.65 10.50 0.21
C ALA A 168 7.44 9.72 0.71
N VAL A 169 6.64 10.31 1.59
CA VAL A 169 5.45 9.66 2.16
C VAL A 169 4.25 10.61 2.08
N PRO A 170 3.14 10.21 1.45
CA PRO A 170 1.94 11.03 1.36
C PRO A 170 1.42 11.47 2.73
N GLY A 171 1.08 12.74 2.87
CA GLY A 171 0.56 13.32 4.11
C GLY A 171 1.62 13.72 5.14
N ASN A 172 2.91 13.48 4.89
CA ASN A 172 3.97 13.96 5.78
C ASN A 172 4.03 15.50 5.79
N VAL A 173 4.41 16.02 6.96
CA VAL A 173 4.70 17.44 7.24
C VAL A 173 6.19 17.60 7.60
N ALA A 174 6.68 18.83 7.73
CA ALA A 174 8.10 19.13 7.96
C ALA A 174 8.72 18.36 9.14
N SER A 175 7.97 18.10 10.22
CA SER A 175 8.46 17.33 11.38
C SER A 175 8.89 15.88 11.08
N HIS A 176 8.48 15.33 9.94
CA HIS A 176 8.86 13.98 9.49
C HIS A 176 10.17 13.96 8.68
N MET A 177 10.67 15.13 8.25
CA MET A 177 11.84 15.25 7.39
C MET A 177 13.13 14.65 7.99
N PRO A 178 13.42 14.81 9.30
CA PRO A 178 14.58 14.16 9.90
C PRO A 178 14.51 12.62 9.82
N GLY A 179 13.31 12.04 9.93
CA GLY A 179 13.09 10.60 9.78
C GLY A 179 13.31 10.13 8.35
N GLN A 180 12.81 10.88 7.36
CA GLN A 180 13.07 10.59 5.95
C GLN A 180 14.56 10.70 5.60
N ALA A 181 15.28 11.68 6.16
CA ALA A 181 16.72 11.84 5.95
C ALA A 181 17.48 10.60 6.44
N LYS A 182 17.18 10.14 7.66
CA LYS A 182 17.76 8.91 8.23
C LYS A 182 17.48 7.69 7.37
N LEU A 183 16.24 7.54 6.88
CA LEU A 183 15.86 6.44 6.01
C LEU A 183 16.62 6.49 4.67
N LEU A 184 16.72 7.66 4.04
CA LEU A 184 17.45 7.81 2.78
C LEU A 184 18.94 7.51 2.96
N VAL A 185 19.58 8.02 4.02
CA VAL A 185 20.98 7.74 4.32
C VAL A 185 21.20 6.24 4.56
N SER A 186 20.33 5.60 5.35
CA SER A 186 20.41 4.16 5.59
C SER A 186 20.29 3.35 4.29
N LYS A 187 19.39 3.74 3.38
CA LYS A 187 19.31 3.12 2.05
C LYS A 187 20.58 3.35 1.24
N LEU A 188 21.08 4.58 1.16
CA LEU A 188 22.31 4.91 0.44
C LEU A 188 23.53 4.14 0.95
N GLN A 189 23.62 3.89 2.27
CA GLN A 189 24.74 3.16 2.88
C GLN A 189 24.65 1.64 2.70
N SER A 190 23.42 1.09 2.67
CA SER A 190 23.18 -0.36 2.61
C SER A 190 23.03 -0.89 1.19
N ASP A 191 22.79 -0.01 0.21
CA ASP A 191 22.55 -0.43 -1.18
C ASP A 191 23.87 -0.79 -1.89
N PRO A 192 24.04 -2.05 -2.34
CA PRO A 192 25.28 -2.48 -2.98
C PRO A 192 25.54 -1.80 -4.34
N ASN A 193 24.53 -1.15 -4.94
CA ASN A 193 24.69 -0.41 -6.19
C ASN A 193 25.15 1.04 -5.97
N VAL A 194 25.29 1.47 -4.72
CA VAL A 194 25.74 2.82 -4.36
C VAL A 194 27.14 2.72 -3.75
N ASN A 195 28.13 3.27 -4.43
CA ASN A 195 29.42 3.53 -3.82
C ASN A 195 29.30 4.77 -2.93
N PHE A 196 28.88 4.53 -1.68
CA PHE A 196 28.46 5.58 -0.75
C PHE A 196 29.48 6.73 -0.65
N ASN A 197 30.78 6.44 -0.60
CA ASN A 197 31.81 7.46 -0.45
C ASN A 197 32.23 8.15 -1.75
N ASN A 198 32.03 7.52 -2.91
CA ASN A 198 32.59 8.01 -4.18
C ASN A 198 31.57 8.55 -5.17
N ASP A 199 30.35 8.02 -5.15
CA ASP A 199 29.29 8.43 -6.07
C ASP A 199 28.78 9.84 -5.75
N TRP A 200 28.45 10.63 -6.76
CA TRP A 200 27.74 11.89 -6.56
C TRP A 200 26.24 11.63 -6.44
N LYS A 201 25.64 12.09 -5.34
CA LYS A 201 24.20 11.95 -5.07
C LYS A 201 23.48 13.27 -5.30
N LEU A 202 22.45 13.25 -6.15
CA LEU A 202 21.50 14.34 -6.29
C LEU A 202 20.25 14.04 -5.45
N ILE A 203 19.99 14.82 -4.41
CA ILE A 203 18.86 14.60 -3.50
C ILE A 203 17.86 15.74 -3.67
N THR A 204 16.59 15.43 -3.94
CA THR A 204 15.53 16.44 -4.01
C THR A 204 14.62 16.39 -2.79
N LEU A 205 14.47 17.53 -2.11
CA LEU A 205 13.58 17.75 -0.97
C LEU A 205 12.42 18.66 -1.38
N PHE A 206 11.19 18.22 -1.13
CA PHE A 206 9.99 19.04 -1.29
C PHE A 206 8.94 18.69 -0.22
N ILE A 207 8.54 19.68 0.59
CA ILE A 207 7.60 19.53 1.71
C ILE A 207 6.93 20.87 2.00
N GLY A 208 5.81 20.88 2.71
CA GLY A 208 5.21 22.11 3.27
C GLY A 208 3.74 22.33 2.91
N GLY A 209 3.22 21.66 1.87
CA GLY A 209 1.81 21.77 1.51
C GLY A 209 0.89 21.31 2.64
N ASN A 210 1.22 20.16 3.24
CA ASN A 210 0.49 19.64 4.40
C ASN A 210 0.64 20.52 5.64
N ASP A 211 1.78 21.17 5.86
CA ASP A 211 2.03 22.07 6.98
C ASP A 211 1.09 23.29 6.92
N VAL A 212 0.99 23.93 5.75
CA VAL A 212 0.05 25.04 5.50
C VAL A 212 -1.40 24.58 5.69
N CYS A 213 -1.75 23.39 5.18
CA CYS A 213 -3.10 22.85 5.37
C CYS A 213 -3.45 22.55 6.83
N ASN A 214 -2.47 22.29 7.71
CA ASN A 214 -2.69 22.05 9.13
C ASN A 214 -2.66 23.32 9.98
N TYR A 215 -1.82 24.30 9.64
CA TYR A 215 -1.78 25.63 10.27
C TYR A 215 -3.18 26.28 10.36
N CYS A 216 -3.99 26.03 9.33
CA CYS A 216 -5.33 26.55 9.12
C CYS A 216 -6.51 25.95 9.92
N LYS A 217 -6.37 24.75 10.51
CA LYS A 217 -7.56 23.95 10.91
C LYS A 217 -8.27 24.39 12.19
N ASP A 218 -7.58 25.04 13.14
CA ASP A 218 -8.12 25.18 14.49
C ASP A 218 -9.04 26.39 14.70
N LYS A 219 -9.16 27.30 13.71
CA LYS A 219 -10.10 28.44 13.77
C LYS A 219 -11.56 28.06 13.49
N ALA A 220 -11.79 26.95 12.78
CA ALA A 220 -13.16 26.48 12.47
C ALA A 220 -13.97 26.00 13.69
N ARG A 221 -13.30 25.67 14.80
CA ARG A 221 -13.95 25.27 16.06
C ARG A 221 -14.50 26.47 16.84
N GLU A 222 -13.97 27.68 16.64
CA GLU A 222 -14.47 28.89 17.30
C GLU A 222 -15.86 29.29 16.78
N ILE A 223 -16.10 29.24 15.46
CA ILE A 223 -17.38 29.66 14.87
C ILE A 223 -18.52 28.71 15.26
N TYR A 224 -18.27 27.40 15.28
CA TYR A 224 -19.28 26.41 15.63
C TYR A 224 -19.68 26.48 17.13
N ILE A 225 -18.72 26.73 18.03
CA ILE A 225 -18.99 26.84 19.47
C ILE A 225 -19.64 28.19 19.82
N LEU A 226 -19.28 29.29 19.14
CA LEU A 226 -19.97 30.58 19.28
C LEU A 226 -21.42 30.53 18.77
N TRP A 227 -21.71 29.69 17.76
CA TRP A 227 -23.06 29.50 17.22
C TRP A 227 -23.94 28.61 18.11
N VAL A 228 -23.39 27.53 18.66
CA VAL A 228 -24.08 26.65 19.63
C VAL A 228 -24.28 27.37 20.98
N GLY A 229 -23.32 28.21 21.38
CA GLY A 229 -23.45 29.09 22.55
C GLY A 229 -24.59 30.12 22.40
N SER A 230 -24.79 30.68 21.20
CA SER A 230 -25.92 31.58 20.92
C SER A 230 -27.27 30.84 20.82
N CYS A 231 -27.31 29.60 20.34
CA CYS A 231 -28.54 28.79 20.31
C CYS A 231 -28.99 28.34 21.72
N CYS A 232 -28.06 28.11 22.65
CA CYS A 232 -28.40 27.83 24.06
C CYS A 232 -28.90 29.06 24.83
N LEU A 233 -28.82 30.27 24.27
CA LEU A 233 -29.28 31.51 24.90
C LEU A 233 -30.74 31.87 24.59
N GLN A 234 -31.43 31.15 23.70
CA GLN A 234 -32.82 31.43 23.34
C GLN A 234 -33.87 30.50 23.96
N LEU A 235 -33.46 29.46 24.68
CA LEU A 235 -34.41 28.58 25.37
C LEU A 235 -33.90 28.24 26.77
N ILE A 236 -34.59 28.79 27.76
CA ILE A 236 -34.62 28.46 29.20
C ILE A 236 -33.83 29.42 30.10
N ASP A 237 -34.58 30.16 30.90
CA ASP A 237 -34.14 30.88 32.11
C ASP A 237 -33.35 29.97 33.04
N CYS A 238 -32.05 30.23 33.16
CA CYS A 238 -31.25 29.80 34.30
C CYS A 238 -30.38 30.98 34.75
N ASN A 239 -30.90 31.68 35.76
CA ASN A 239 -30.19 32.70 36.50
C ASN A 239 -29.18 32.01 37.42
N LEU A 240 -27.91 31.89 37.00
CA LEU A 240 -26.72 31.73 37.84
C LEU A 240 -25.44 31.76 36.97
N THR A 241 -24.72 32.89 37.05
CA THR A 241 -23.29 33.10 36.72
C THR A 241 -22.53 31.98 36.01
N ALA A 242 -22.58 31.95 34.67
CA ALA A 242 -21.75 31.09 33.81
C ALA A 242 -20.83 31.90 32.88
N HIS A 243 -20.33 33.07 33.32
CA HIS A 243 -19.48 33.95 32.51
C HIS A 243 -17.98 33.91 32.82
N SER A 244 -17.49 32.99 33.66
CA SER A 244 -16.07 32.94 34.05
C SER A 244 -15.35 31.60 33.90
N VAL A 245 -15.99 30.59 33.28
CA VAL A 245 -15.42 29.24 33.13
C VAL A 245 -15.41 28.77 31.66
N ILE A 246 -15.08 29.67 30.73
CA ILE A 246 -14.43 29.24 29.48
C ILE A 246 -12.94 29.18 29.81
N SER A 247 -12.47 27.98 30.15
CA SER A 247 -11.22 27.70 30.85
C SER A 247 -9.97 28.20 30.13
N ASN A 248 -9.02 28.75 30.92
CA ASN A 248 -7.66 29.11 30.47
C ASN A 248 -6.90 27.94 29.80
N GLU A 249 -7.32 26.69 30.02
CA GLU A 249 -6.77 25.50 29.36
C GLU A 249 -7.01 25.48 27.85
N GLN A 250 -8.18 25.92 27.36
CA GLN A 250 -8.51 25.89 25.92
C GLN A 250 -7.73 26.95 25.11
N LYS A 251 -7.50 28.14 25.70
CA LYS A 251 -6.60 29.17 25.12
C LYS A 251 -5.13 28.73 25.15
N LEU A 252 -4.73 27.92 26.13
CA LEU A 252 -3.39 27.34 26.21
C LEU A 252 -3.16 26.30 25.10
N THR A 253 -4.13 25.42 24.83
CA THR A 253 -4.08 24.41 23.76
C THR A 253 -4.05 25.01 22.35
N HIS A 254 -4.81 26.10 22.11
CA HIS A 254 -4.81 26.82 20.82
C HIS A 254 -3.44 27.45 20.48
N ARG A 255 -2.78 28.06 21.48
CA ARG A 255 -1.42 28.61 21.31
C ARG A 255 -0.32 27.54 21.18
N THR A 256 -0.55 26.33 21.68
CA THR A 256 0.41 25.22 21.54
C THR A 256 0.32 24.53 20.18
N PHE A 257 -0.85 24.49 19.54
CA PHE A 257 -1.04 23.86 18.22
C PHE A 257 -0.61 24.76 17.04
N GLN A 258 -0.91 26.07 17.06
CA GLN A 258 -0.34 27.03 16.08
C GLN A 258 1.19 27.13 16.16
N ARG A 259 1.77 26.86 17.34
CA ARG A 259 3.22 26.74 17.48
C ARG A 259 3.78 25.59 16.66
N GLU A 260 3.09 24.46 16.54
CA GLU A 260 3.59 23.25 15.85
C GLU A 260 3.88 23.50 14.36
N PHE A 261 2.98 24.19 13.66
CA PHE A 261 3.12 24.54 12.23
C PHE A 261 3.61 25.97 12.00
N SER A 262 4.26 26.58 13.00
CA SER A 262 4.86 27.91 12.82
C SER A 262 6.03 27.86 11.84
N ALA A 263 6.38 29.01 11.27
CA ALA A 263 7.52 29.11 10.39
C ALA A 263 8.86 28.77 11.10
N ASP A 264 8.94 28.97 12.42
CA ASP A 264 10.08 28.55 13.24
C ASP A 264 10.21 27.03 13.33
N ASN A 265 9.10 26.31 13.53
CA ASN A 265 9.14 24.85 13.63
C ASN A 265 9.29 24.19 12.26
N TYR A 266 8.65 24.74 11.22
CA TYR A 266 8.86 24.33 9.83
C TYR A 266 10.35 24.37 9.48
N ILE A 267 11.01 25.51 9.70
CA ILE A 267 12.43 25.66 9.36
C ILE A 267 13.33 24.84 10.29
N LYS A 268 12.96 24.69 11.58
CA LYS A 268 13.70 23.85 12.53
C LYS A 268 13.81 22.42 12.01
N HIS A 269 12.71 21.81 11.56
CA HIS A 269 12.73 20.41 11.13
C HIS A 269 13.41 20.20 9.77
N ILE A 270 13.29 21.17 8.86
CA ILE A 270 14.07 21.15 7.61
C ILE A 270 15.57 21.26 7.93
N ARG A 271 15.96 22.17 8.83
CA ARG A 271 17.34 22.29 9.29
C ARG A 271 17.84 20.99 9.93
N GLU A 272 17.05 20.34 10.79
CA GLU A 272 17.43 19.06 11.39
C GLU A 272 17.69 17.97 10.33
N ALA A 273 16.89 17.93 9.26
CA ALA A 273 17.08 16.99 8.16
C ALA A 273 18.34 17.32 7.34
N LEU A 274 18.55 18.59 6.98
CA LEU A 274 19.70 19.04 6.20
C LEU A 274 21.01 18.92 7.00
N ASP A 275 21.01 19.25 8.29
CA ASP A 275 22.14 19.04 9.20
C ASP A 275 22.53 17.54 9.24
N TYR A 276 21.53 16.65 9.29
CA TYR A 276 21.77 15.22 9.25
C TYR A 276 22.37 14.75 7.91
N LEU A 277 21.87 15.25 6.77
CA LEU A 277 22.44 14.95 5.45
C LEU A 277 23.87 15.47 5.33
N HIS A 278 24.12 16.73 5.71
CA HIS A 278 25.44 17.36 5.67
C HIS A 278 26.46 16.61 6.54
N ALA A 279 26.03 16.09 7.70
CA ALA A 279 26.90 15.33 8.59
C ALA A 279 27.19 13.90 8.09
N ASN A 280 26.27 13.27 7.35
CA ASN A 280 26.33 11.83 7.09
C ASN A 280 26.52 11.44 5.62
N VAL A 281 26.32 12.36 4.66
CA VAL A 281 26.38 12.04 3.23
C VAL A 281 27.57 12.75 2.58
N PRO A 282 28.55 12.03 2.03
CA PRO A 282 29.58 12.62 1.19
C PRO A 282 29.10 12.79 -0.26
N LYS A 283 29.73 13.72 -0.99
CA LYS A 283 29.48 13.99 -2.41
C LYS A 283 27.99 14.14 -2.74
N ALA A 284 27.35 15.15 -2.17
CA ALA A 284 25.93 15.38 -2.38
C ALA A 284 25.60 16.80 -2.87
N PHE A 285 24.70 16.85 -3.83
CA PHE A 285 24.02 18.06 -4.26
C PHE A 285 22.56 17.95 -3.82
N VAL A 286 22.10 18.81 -2.92
CA VAL A 286 20.74 18.77 -2.38
C VAL A 286 19.91 19.90 -2.97
N ASN A 287 18.95 19.54 -3.81
CA ASN A 287 17.90 20.45 -4.26
C ASN A 287 16.84 20.60 -3.18
N VAL A 288 16.51 21.83 -2.82
CA VAL A 288 15.33 22.12 -1.99
C VAL A 288 14.37 22.96 -2.81
N ALA A 289 13.26 22.36 -3.23
CA ALA A 289 12.23 23.07 -3.99
C ALA A 289 11.34 23.88 -3.04
N GLU A 290 11.15 25.16 -3.35
CA GLU A 290 10.25 26.00 -2.57
C GLU A 290 8.80 25.53 -2.65
N LEU A 291 8.03 25.83 -1.61
CA LEU A 291 6.61 25.51 -1.56
C LEU A 291 5.85 26.32 -2.62
N LEU A 292 5.02 25.63 -3.40
CA LEU A 292 4.03 26.23 -4.30
C LEU A 292 2.97 27.01 -3.51
N ASP A 293 2.56 28.17 -4.01
CA ASP A 293 1.43 28.92 -3.42
C ASP A 293 0.12 28.13 -3.57
N VAL A 294 -0.24 27.38 -2.53
CA VAL A 294 -1.46 26.55 -2.50
C VAL A 294 -2.75 27.37 -2.54
N SER A 295 -2.70 28.70 -2.37
CA SER A 295 -3.88 29.57 -2.51
C SER A 295 -4.36 29.68 -3.96
N LEU A 296 -3.53 29.34 -4.96
CA LEU A 296 -3.91 29.32 -6.37
C LEU A 296 -5.08 28.35 -6.67
N VAL A 297 -5.29 27.36 -5.79
CA VAL A 297 -6.37 26.38 -5.90
C VAL A 297 -7.74 27.05 -5.81
N LYS A 298 -7.84 28.20 -5.12
CA LYS A 298 -9.05 29.04 -5.09
C LYS A 298 -9.47 29.50 -6.49
N GLU A 299 -8.53 29.81 -7.38
CA GLU A 299 -8.85 30.26 -8.74
C GLU A 299 -9.07 29.08 -9.72
N LEU A 300 -8.53 27.89 -9.42
CA LEU A 300 -8.86 26.65 -10.14
C LEU A 300 -10.34 26.24 -9.94
N LYS A 301 -10.92 26.67 -8.82
CA LYS A 301 -12.32 26.46 -8.40
C LYS A 301 -13.34 27.05 -9.37
N ASP A 302 -13.11 28.27 -9.85
CA ASP A 302 -14.09 29.02 -10.67
C ASP A 302 -14.36 28.39 -12.06
N GLY A 303 -13.59 27.35 -12.41
CA GLY A 303 -13.75 26.56 -13.62
C GLY A 303 -14.48 25.23 -13.49
N SER A 304 -14.55 24.63 -12.30
CA SER A 304 -15.16 23.31 -12.15
C SER A 304 -15.87 23.11 -10.82
N SER A 305 -17.17 22.91 -10.98
CA SER A 305 -18.14 22.39 -10.04
C SER A 305 -17.66 21.26 -9.10
N ILE A 306 -16.86 20.30 -9.58
CA ILE A 306 -16.41 19.17 -8.74
C ILE A 306 -15.20 19.53 -7.87
N CYS A 307 -14.32 20.42 -8.34
CA CYS A 307 -13.24 20.98 -7.54
C CYS A 307 -13.81 21.75 -6.33
N ASN A 308 -14.90 22.52 -6.52
CA ASN A 308 -15.56 23.28 -5.43
C ASN A 308 -15.89 22.42 -4.22
N VAL A 309 -16.25 21.18 -4.52
CA VAL A 309 -16.80 20.24 -3.57
C VAL A 309 -15.70 19.39 -2.94
N LEU A 310 -14.80 18.80 -3.74
CA LEU A 310 -13.71 17.97 -3.24
C LEU A 310 -12.65 18.75 -2.48
N GLN A 311 -12.51 20.04 -2.76
CA GLN A 311 -11.44 20.84 -2.19
C GLN A 311 -11.94 21.81 -1.10
N GLY A 312 -13.09 22.47 -1.30
CA GLY A 312 -13.72 23.32 -0.28
C GLY A 312 -14.19 22.55 0.97
N SER A 313 -14.37 21.24 0.83
CA SER A 313 -14.96 20.42 1.87
C SER A 313 -14.01 19.41 2.53
N LEU A 314 -12.84 19.20 1.94
CA LEU A 314 -12.18 17.93 2.11
C LEU A 314 -10.67 18.08 2.22
N LEU A 315 -9.97 18.74 1.28
CA LEU A 315 -8.52 18.56 1.03
C LEU A 315 -7.56 19.66 1.57
N CYS A 316 -7.99 20.89 1.84
CA CYS A 316 -7.15 21.89 2.53
C CYS A 316 -8.01 23.11 2.82
N ARG A 317 -8.72 23.17 3.97
CA ARG A 317 -9.77 24.18 4.19
C ARG A 317 -9.26 25.61 3.98
N CYS A 318 -8.44 26.14 4.88
CA CYS A 318 -7.99 27.53 4.73
C CYS A 318 -6.81 27.70 3.77
N GLY A 319 -5.90 26.73 3.67
CA GLY A 319 -4.70 26.84 2.83
C GLY A 319 -5.02 26.91 1.33
N ALA A 320 -6.04 26.18 0.88
CA ALA A 320 -6.50 26.21 -0.51
C ALA A 320 -7.80 27.01 -0.70
N PHE A 321 -8.59 27.25 0.37
CA PHE A 321 -9.88 27.98 0.34
C PHE A 321 -10.06 28.93 1.52
N PRO A 322 -9.32 30.05 1.56
CA PRO A 322 -9.59 31.09 2.54
C PRO A 322 -11.03 31.61 2.38
N GLU A 323 -11.78 31.64 3.48
CA GLU A 323 -13.20 32.05 3.53
C GLU A 323 -13.37 33.55 3.31
N ASN A 324 -12.32 34.34 3.60
CA ASN A 324 -12.29 35.78 3.41
C ASN A 324 -10.87 36.27 3.08
N GLU A 325 -10.77 37.54 2.68
CA GLU A 325 -9.49 38.17 2.31
C GLU A 325 -8.48 38.21 3.46
N ALA A 326 -8.91 38.20 4.73
CA ALA A 326 -8.00 38.22 5.87
C ALA A 326 -7.33 36.86 6.07
N GLU A 327 -8.08 35.77 5.92
CA GLU A 327 -7.57 34.40 5.95
C GLU A 327 -6.68 34.11 4.73
N GLU A 328 -7.03 34.64 3.56
CA GLU A 328 -6.19 34.54 2.36
C GLU A 328 -4.85 35.25 2.56
N ARG A 329 -4.89 36.46 3.15
CA ARG A 329 -3.68 37.18 3.52
C ARG A 329 -2.83 36.40 4.52
N GLU A 330 -3.44 35.80 5.53
CA GLU A 330 -2.73 35.00 6.54
C GLU A 330 -2.05 33.76 5.94
N VAL A 331 -2.72 33.03 5.06
CA VAL A 331 -2.15 31.88 4.35
C VAL A 331 -0.98 32.30 3.45
N LYS A 332 -1.14 33.40 2.71
CA LYS A 332 -0.05 33.98 1.92
C LYS A 332 1.11 34.43 2.80
N THR A 333 0.83 34.98 3.99
CA THR A 333 1.85 35.35 4.97
C THR A 333 2.63 34.13 5.45
N ILE A 334 1.98 33.06 5.90
CA ILE A 334 2.70 31.87 6.41
C ILE A 334 3.48 31.15 5.29
N ILE A 335 2.94 31.06 4.08
CA ILE A 335 3.66 30.54 2.91
C ILE A 335 4.90 31.41 2.64
N GLY A 336 4.73 32.74 2.62
CA GLY A 336 5.82 33.68 2.45
C GLY A 336 6.89 33.58 3.55
N GLU A 337 6.49 33.34 4.80
CA GLU A 337 7.42 33.11 5.90
C GLU A 337 8.19 31.78 5.74
N TYR A 338 7.51 30.70 5.33
CA TYR A 338 8.17 29.42 5.03
C TYR A 338 9.20 29.58 3.92
N GLN A 339 8.82 30.19 2.80
CA GLN A 339 9.70 30.46 1.67
C GLN A 339 10.88 31.33 2.11
N THR A 340 10.62 32.45 2.79
CA THR A 340 11.66 33.40 3.22
C THR A 340 12.66 32.75 4.18
N ARG A 341 12.19 32.03 5.20
CA ARG A 341 13.07 31.38 6.18
C ARG A 341 13.83 30.21 5.56
N LEU A 342 13.23 29.53 4.59
CA LEU A 342 13.91 28.50 3.82
C LEU A 342 15.06 29.08 2.99
N SER A 343 14.82 30.15 2.24
CA SER A 343 15.87 30.88 1.52
C SER A 343 16.95 31.35 2.49
N GLN A 344 16.59 32.00 3.60
CA GLN A 344 17.54 32.47 4.62
C GLN A 344 18.39 31.34 5.22
N LEU A 345 17.81 30.16 5.50
CA LEU A 345 18.56 29.02 6.00
C LEU A 345 19.59 28.54 4.97
N ILE A 346 19.19 28.38 3.72
CA ILE A 346 20.04 27.84 2.66
C ILE A 346 21.13 28.85 2.26
N GLU A 347 20.76 30.12 2.07
CA GLU A 347 21.65 31.21 1.67
C GLU A 347 22.57 31.70 2.79
N SER A 348 22.39 31.21 4.03
CA SER A 348 23.27 31.55 5.16
C SER A 348 24.71 31.03 5.02
N GLY A 349 24.98 30.17 4.03
CA GLY A 349 26.26 29.48 3.86
C GLY A 349 26.50 28.34 4.87
N ARG A 350 25.48 28.00 5.68
CA ARG A 350 25.59 26.95 6.74
C ARG A 350 26.11 25.61 6.23
N TYR A 351 25.78 25.25 4.99
CA TYR A 351 26.13 23.95 4.42
C TYR A 351 27.34 24.00 3.48
N ASP A 352 27.88 25.19 3.19
CA ASP A 352 29.03 25.39 2.31
C ASP A 352 30.35 25.27 3.09
N THR A 353 30.39 24.38 4.09
CA THR A 353 31.57 24.10 4.91
C THR A 353 32.42 22.97 4.37
N ARG A 354 31.96 22.32 3.28
CA ARG A 354 32.59 21.19 2.62
C ARG A 354 32.55 21.38 1.12
N GLU A 355 33.66 21.07 0.45
CA GLU A 355 33.73 21.08 -1.01
C GLU A 355 32.79 20.05 -1.65
N ASP A 356 32.54 18.92 -0.97
CA ASP A 356 31.80 17.79 -1.53
C ASP A 356 30.31 17.78 -1.14
N PHE A 357 29.77 18.88 -0.59
CA PHE A 357 28.37 18.96 -0.21
C PHE A 357 27.82 20.36 -0.45
N THR A 358 26.66 20.47 -1.07
CA THR A 358 25.97 21.76 -1.20
C THR A 358 24.46 21.60 -1.12
N VAL A 359 23.77 22.63 -0.64
CA VAL A 359 22.31 22.73 -0.62
C VAL A 359 21.92 23.93 -1.45
N VAL A 360 21.07 23.72 -2.45
CA VAL A 360 20.64 24.78 -3.37
C VAL A 360 19.13 24.91 -3.34
N ASN A 361 18.68 26.14 -3.08
CA ASN A 361 17.27 26.51 -3.14
C ASN A 361 16.82 26.58 -4.61
N GLN A 362 15.69 25.96 -4.94
CA GLN A 362 15.09 25.92 -6.27
C GLN A 362 13.71 26.60 -6.22
N PRO A 363 13.63 27.93 -6.39
CA PRO A 363 12.43 28.72 -6.13
C PRO A 363 11.38 28.66 -7.25
N PHE A 364 11.54 27.81 -8.27
CA PHE A 364 10.66 27.79 -9.44
C PHE A 364 9.17 27.61 -9.12
N PHE A 365 8.79 27.05 -7.97
CA PHE A 365 7.39 26.95 -7.55
C PHE A 365 6.82 28.21 -6.87
N LYS A 366 7.67 29.11 -6.37
CA LYS A 366 7.27 30.26 -5.54
C LYS A 366 6.13 31.09 -6.14
N ASN A 367 6.25 31.40 -7.42
CA ASN A 367 5.32 32.20 -8.21
C ASN A 367 4.75 31.41 -9.40
N SER A 368 4.83 30.07 -9.37
CA SER A 368 4.34 29.22 -10.45
C SER A 368 2.83 29.21 -10.54
N LYS A 369 2.30 29.41 -11.76
CA LYS A 369 0.87 29.35 -12.05
C LYS A 369 0.64 28.58 -13.35
N PRO A 370 -0.35 27.67 -13.42
CA PRO A 370 -0.69 26.98 -14.67
C PRO A 370 -1.04 27.98 -15.79
N PRO A 371 -0.95 27.58 -17.07
CA PRO A 371 -1.46 28.39 -18.17
C PRO A 371 -2.97 28.62 -18.03
N ARG A 372 -3.49 29.67 -18.67
CA ARG A 372 -4.95 29.89 -18.75
C ARG A 372 -5.49 29.53 -20.12
N ILE A 373 -6.63 28.83 -20.15
CA ILE A 373 -7.44 28.56 -21.33
C ILE A 373 -8.81 29.20 -21.09
N ASN A 374 -9.25 30.07 -22.01
CA ASN A 374 -10.53 30.80 -21.89
C ASN A 374 -10.69 31.57 -20.57
N GLY A 375 -9.62 32.22 -20.10
CA GLY A 375 -9.62 33.01 -18.87
C GLY A 375 -9.49 32.21 -17.56
N LYS A 376 -9.50 30.87 -17.62
CA LYS A 376 -9.40 29.98 -16.45
C LYS A 376 -8.13 29.14 -16.50
N TYR A 377 -7.61 28.72 -15.35
CA TYR A 377 -6.43 27.87 -15.32
C TYR A 377 -6.68 26.51 -16.00
N ASP A 378 -5.68 26.02 -16.75
CA ASP A 378 -5.70 24.73 -17.41
C ASP A 378 -5.67 23.60 -16.37
N GLN A 379 -6.83 22.99 -16.14
CA GLN A 379 -7.00 21.92 -15.16
C GLN A 379 -6.29 20.61 -15.55
N SER A 380 -5.82 20.46 -16.80
CA SER A 380 -5.12 19.25 -17.23
C SER A 380 -3.76 19.06 -16.52
N TYR A 381 -3.25 20.07 -15.83
CA TYR A 381 -2.05 20.00 -14.99
C TYR A 381 -2.29 19.33 -13.63
N PHE A 382 -3.55 19.12 -13.24
CA PHE A 382 -3.92 18.57 -11.95
C PHE A 382 -4.68 17.26 -12.11
N ALA A 383 -4.53 16.40 -11.11
CA ALA A 383 -5.32 15.19 -10.95
C ALA A 383 -6.80 15.56 -10.65
N PRO A 384 -7.73 14.60 -10.59
CA PRO A 384 -9.16 14.86 -10.42
C PRO A 384 -9.56 15.60 -9.13
N ASP A 385 -8.66 15.72 -8.16
CA ASP A 385 -8.88 16.57 -6.99
C ASP A 385 -8.55 18.04 -7.22
N CYS A 386 -7.91 18.43 -8.32
CA CYS A 386 -7.52 19.81 -8.59
C CYS A 386 -6.45 20.34 -7.61
N PHE A 387 -5.69 19.46 -6.96
CA PHE A 387 -4.62 19.79 -6.02
C PHE A 387 -3.32 19.03 -6.31
N HIS A 388 -3.39 17.70 -6.41
CA HIS A 388 -2.23 16.93 -6.82
C HIS A 388 -1.98 17.14 -8.32
N PHE A 389 -0.72 17.04 -8.74
CA PHE A 389 -0.39 17.14 -10.16
C PHE A 389 -0.82 15.89 -10.93
N SER A 390 -1.34 16.11 -12.13
CA SER A 390 -1.46 15.05 -13.13
C SER A 390 -0.07 14.73 -13.70
N ARG A 391 -0.01 13.75 -14.59
CA ARG A 391 1.18 13.46 -15.41
C ARG A 391 1.77 14.73 -16.03
N LYS A 392 0.91 15.56 -16.66
CA LYS A 392 1.31 16.82 -17.30
C LYS A 392 1.88 17.82 -16.29
N GLY A 393 1.29 17.91 -15.10
CA GLY A 393 1.83 18.75 -14.02
C GLY A 393 3.20 18.26 -13.54
N HIS A 394 3.40 16.94 -13.45
CA HIS A 394 4.72 16.36 -13.16
C HIS A 394 5.75 16.61 -14.25
N ASP A 395 5.36 16.51 -15.53
CA ASP A 395 6.24 16.79 -16.67
C ASP A 395 6.82 18.21 -16.62
N GLU A 396 5.94 19.20 -16.47
CA GLU A 396 6.36 20.61 -16.45
C GLU A 396 7.07 20.99 -15.15
N SER A 397 6.75 20.33 -14.02
CA SER A 397 7.49 20.49 -12.77
C SER A 397 8.93 19.98 -12.87
N ALA A 398 9.12 18.83 -13.52
CA ALA A 398 10.44 18.25 -13.74
C ALA A 398 11.29 19.11 -14.68
N LYS A 399 10.69 19.61 -15.76
CA LYS A 399 11.34 20.55 -16.69
C LYS A 399 11.71 21.86 -15.99
N ALA A 400 10.81 22.40 -15.16
CA ALA A 400 11.07 23.61 -14.41
C ALA A 400 12.21 23.43 -13.41
N LEU A 401 12.24 22.31 -12.67
CA LEU A 401 13.36 21.98 -11.78
C LEU A 401 14.68 21.89 -12.54
N TRP A 402 14.70 21.19 -13.67
CA TRP A 402 15.89 21.10 -14.52
C TRP A 402 16.37 22.50 -14.95
N ASN A 403 15.48 23.32 -15.52
CA ASN A 403 15.83 24.67 -15.96
C ASN A 403 16.35 25.53 -14.81
N ASN A 404 15.76 25.39 -13.61
CA ASN A 404 16.16 26.14 -12.42
C ASN A 404 17.50 25.68 -11.85
N MET A 405 17.83 24.40 -11.96
CA MET A 405 19.14 23.87 -11.58
C MET A 405 20.27 24.45 -12.44
N ILE A 406 20.02 24.64 -13.74
CA ILE A 406 21.02 25.18 -14.68
C ILE A 406 21.17 26.70 -14.57
N GLU A 407 20.17 27.41 -14.03
CA GLU A 407 20.26 28.85 -13.80
C GLU A 407 21.26 29.21 -12.69
N PRO A 408 22.03 30.30 -12.85
CA PRO A 408 22.93 30.80 -11.81
C PRO A 408 22.21 31.06 -10.48
N VAL A 409 22.89 30.79 -9.36
CA VAL A 409 22.37 31.15 -8.03
C VAL A 409 22.19 32.69 -7.96
N GLY A 410 21.07 33.14 -7.38
CA GLY A 410 20.67 34.54 -7.39
C GLY A 410 19.94 35.01 -8.67
N GLN A 411 19.99 34.25 -9.76
CA GLN A 411 19.26 34.52 -11.01
C GLN A 411 18.21 33.44 -11.32
N LYS A 412 17.92 32.58 -10.34
CA LYS A 412 16.95 31.50 -10.49
C LYS A 412 15.54 32.04 -10.70
N SER A 413 14.87 31.50 -11.71
CA SER A 413 13.47 31.74 -11.98
C SER A 413 12.61 31.34 -10.79
N THR A 414 11.62 32.17 -10.47
CA THR A 414 10.68 31.91 -9.37
C THR A 414 9.35 31.30 -9.85
N SER A 415 9.22 31.09 -11.16
CA SER A 415 8.04 30.51 -11.82
C SER A 415 8.47 29.50 -12.88
N TRP A 416 7.69 28.44 -13.06
CA TRP A 416 7.80 27.55 -14.21
C TRP A 416 7.34 28.25 -15.50
N THR A 417 7.77 27.75 -16.65
CA THR A 417 7.29 28.21 -17.97
C THR A 417 6.72 27.00 -18.72
N PRO A 418 5.43 26.68 -18.52
CA PRO A 418 4.85 25.47 -19.08
C PRO A 418 4.89 25.47 -20.61
N GLY A 419 5.29 24.35 -21.20
CA GLY A 419 5.46 24.23 -22.66
C GLY A 419 6.71 24.95 -23.22
N GLY A 420 7.50 25.61 -22.36
CA GLY A 420 8.77 26.19 -22.73
C GLY A 420 9.84 25.13 -23.07
N PRO A 421 10.93 25.52 -23.75
CA PRO A 421 12.02 24.61 -24.07
C PRO A 421 12.86 24.27 -22.83
N PHE A 422 13.61 23.17 -22.91
CA PHE A 422 14.69 22.88 -21.98
C PHE A 422 15.82 23.89 -22.14
N LYS A 423 16.37 24.37 -21.02
CA LYS A 423 17.64 25.10 -20.99
C LYS A 423 18.78 24.09 -20.99
N CYS A 424 19.77 24.34 -21.83
CA CYS A 424 20.99 23.56 -21.87
C CYS A 424 22.12 24.33 -21.19
N PRO A 425 22.98 23.65 -20.40
CA PRO A 425 24.16 24.29 -19.85
C PRO A 425 25.08 24.73 -20.99
N THR A 426 25.49 25.99 -21.01
CA THR A 426 26.49 26.54 -21.95
C THR A 426 27.90 26.04 -21.60
N SER A 427 28.87 26.15 -22.52
CA SER A 427 30.25 25.71 -22.28
C SER A 427 30.94 26.40 -21.07
N ALA A 428 30.48 27.60 -20.68
CA ALA A 428 30.89 28.27 -19.45
C ALA A 428 30.25 27.64 -18.19
N GLU A 429 28.95 27.28 -18.25
CA GLU A 429 28.20 26.60 -17.18
C GLU A 429 28.53 25.10 -17.07
N GLN A 430 29.08 24.50 -18.12
CA GLN A 430 29.60 23.12 -18.14
C GLN A 430 30.98 23.01 -17.47
N HIS A 431 31.72 24.12 -17.33
CA HIS A 431 33.02 24.15 -16.68
C HIS A 431 32.95 24.62 -15.22
N SER A 432 31.82 25.19 -14.80
CA SER A 432 31.55 25.46 -13.40
C SER A 432 30.05 25.72 -13.13
N LEU A 433 29.60 25.30 -11.96
CA LEU A 433 28.47 25.94 -11.28
C LEU A 433 28.95 27.25 -10.59
N ASP A 434 29.97 27.95 -11.11
CA ASP A 434 30.64 29.10 -10.43
C ASP A 434 29.94 30.45 -10.61
N SER A 435 28.89 30.60 -11.43
CA SER A 435 28.40 31.95 -11.79
C SER A 435 27.53 32.64 -10.71
N ALA A 436 27.90 32.55 -9.43
CA ALA A 436 27.24 33.29 -8.35
C ALA A 436 28.13 33.86 -7.25
N TRP A 437 29.44 34.05 -7.46
CA TRP A 437 30.21 34.99 -6.63
C TRP A 437 31.23 35.76 -7.48
N PRO A 438 31.08 37.08 -7.68
CA PRO A 438 32.24 37.90 -8.03
C PRO A 438 33.24 37.84 -6.87
N GLU A 439 34.52 37.88 -7.26
CA GLU A 439 35.69 37.95 -6.39
C GLU A 439 35.46 38.80 -5.15
N ALA A 440 35.99 38.31 -4.02
CA ALA A 440 36.00 38.97 -2.72
C ALA A 440 36.21 40.49 -2.82
N ALA A 441 35.19 41.26 -2.41
CA ALA A 441 35.37 42.65 -2.02
C ALA A 441 35.61 42.74 -0.50
N PRO A 442 36.47 43.66 -0.03
CA PRO A 442 37.15 43.55 1.26
C PRO A 442 36.24 43.93 2.44
N ARG A 443 36.64 43.47 3.64
CA ARG A 443 36.10 43.95 4.92
C ARG A 443 36.03 45.49 4.94
N GLY A 444 34.83 46.04 5.12
CA GLY A 444 34.60 47.48 5.20
C GLY A 444 33.28 47.80 5.91
N GLU A 445 33.33 48.76 6.82
CA GLU A 445 32.31 49.13 7.80
C GLU A 445 31.03 49.78 7.23
N THR A 446 29.91 49.53 7.92
CA THR A 446 28.76 50.40 8.22
C THR A 446 28.20 51.38 7.17
N ARG A 447 26.87 51.34 6.96
CA ARG A 447 25.90 52.36 7.44
C ARG A 447 24.50 52.07 6.89
N LEU A 448 23.52 51.88 7.78
CA LEU A 448 22.29 52.67 7.78
C LEU A 448 21.55 52.48 9.11
N ASN A 449 21.97 53.28 10.09
CA ASN A 449 21.08 53.87 11.06
C ASN A 449 19.98 54.65 10.33
N ARG A 450 18.72 54.24 10.50
CA ARG A 450 17.60 55.12 10.85
C ARG A 450 16.33 54.29 10.94
N LEU A 451 15.93 53.98 12.17
CA LEU A 451 14.58 54.18 12.72
C LEU A 451 14.68 53.95 14.24
N ASN A 452 14.53 55.04 14.98
CA ASN A 452 14.68 55.11 16.43
C ASN A 452 13.51 54.47 17.17
N SER A 453 13.88 53.78 18.26
CA SER A 453 13.30 53.74 19.62
C SER A 453 11.79 53.67 19.80
N ILE A 454 11.35 52.72 20.63
CA ILE A 454 10.70 53.00 21.93
C ILE A 454 11.14 51.89 22.92
N HIS A 455 11.63 52.32 24.09
CA HIS A 455 11.99 51.51 25.27
C HIS A 455 10.77 50.78 25.88
N TRP A 456 11.00 49.70 26.64
CA TRP A 456 10.67 49.59 28.09
C TRP A 456 11.32 48.32 28.71
N THR A 457 12.39 48.56 29.46
CA THR A 457 12.77 48.07 30.82
C THR A 457 12.52 46.62 31.27
N LEU A 458 13.62 45.95 31.66
CA LEU A 458 13.69 44.78 32.55
C LEU A 458 13.55 45.18 34.05
N HIS A 459 12.76 44.42 34.80
CA HIS A 459 12.91 44.08 36.23
C HIS A 459 12.66 42.55 36.29
N GLY A 460 13.38 41.65 36.96
CA GLY A 460 14.40 41.73 37.99
C GLY A 460 14.10 40.62 39.04
N LEU A 461 14.98 39.62 39.16
CA LEU A 461 15.32 38.83 40.38
C LEU A 461 14.24 37.87 40.97
N THR A 462 14.48 36.75 41.68
CA THR A 462 15.56 35.74 41.88
C THR A 462 14.96 34.59 42.73
N LEU A 463 15.62 33.42 42.73
CA LEU A 463 15.47 32.28 43.67
C LEU A 463 15.53 32.66 45.17
N LYS A 464 14.65 32.06 46.00
CA LYS A 464 14.98 31.56 47.38
C LYS A 464 13.83 30.81 48.09
N SER A 465 14.18 29.65 48.67
CA SER A 465 13.73 29.09 49.99
C SER A 465 12.34 28.44 50.11
N LEU A 466 12.18 27.13 50.33
CA LEU A 466 12.43 26.27 51.52
C LEU A 466 11.22 26.09 52.49
N ARG A 467 10.79 24.81 52.58
CA ARG A 467 10.34 24.04 53.78
C ARG A 467 8.91 24.14 54.36
N LYS A 468 8.34 22.92 54.51
CA LYS A 468 7.66 22.30 55.68
C LYS A 468 6.14 22.49 55.88
N LEU A 469 5.45 21.35 55.95
CA LEU A 469 4.65 20.80 57.08
C LEU A 469 4.15 19.39 56.61
N THR A 470 4.62 18.19 57.02
CA THR A 470 4.58 17.44 58.31
C THR A 470 3.19 17.47 58.98
N SER A 471 2.50 16.43 59.47
CA SER A 471 2.60 14.95 59.56
C SER A 471 1.51 14.48 60.58
N PHE A 472 1.13 13.18 60.58
CA PHE A 472 0.45 12.37 61.65
C PHE A 472 -1.12 12.23 61.67
N PRO A 473 -1.76 11.21 62.32
CA PRO A 473 -1.76 9.75 62.01
C PRO A 473 -3.04 8.91 62.44
N PHE A 474 -3.04 7.57 62.18
CA PHE A 474 -3.79 6.45 62.86
C PHE A 474 -5.34 6.37 62.73
N LYS A 475 -6.07 5.23 62.71
CA LYS A 475 -5.86 3.75 62.76
C LYS A 475 -7.17 3.04 62.27
N PRO A 476 -7.16 1.71 62.00
CA PRO A 476 -8.16 0.97 61.20
C PRO A 476 -9.22 0.20 62.04
N SER A 477 -10.32 -0.21 61.41
CA SER A 477 -11.14 -1.34 61.86
C SER A 477 -11.64 -2.20 60.69
N MET A 478 -11.57 -3.51 60.91
CA MET A 478 -11.85 -4.62 59.99
C MET A 478 -13.36 -4.80 59.73
N LEU A 479 -13.70 -5.29 58.54
CA LEU A 479 -14.53 -6.50 58.36
C LEU A 479 -14.41 -7.05 56.92
N SER A 480 -14.48 -8.37 56.85
CA SER A 480 -13.84 -9.26 55.88
C SER A 480 -14.59 -9.48 54.56
N ILE A 481 -13.88 -9.48 53.43
CA ILE A 481 -14.15 -10.35 52.27
C ILE A 481 -12.81 -10.87 51.75
N GLY A 482 -12.27 -11.89 52.42
CA GLY A 482 -11.13 -12.66 51.94
C GLY A 482 -11.61 -13.81 51.07
N LYS A 483 -11.54 -13.64 49.75
CA LYS A 483 -11.40 -14.71 48.72
C LYS A 483 -11.29 -14.18 47.27
N PHE A 484 -10.76 -12.97 47.08
CA PHE A 484 -10.44 -12.43 45.74
C PHE A 484 -8.96 -12.00 45.62
N ASP A 485 -8.29 -11.67 46.73
CA ASP A 485 -6.94 -11.09 46.68
C ASP A 485 -5.78 -12.09 46.57
N GLN A 486 -6.00 -13.39 46.81
CA GLN A 486 -4.97 -14.42 46.56
C GLN A 486 -4.85 -14.84 45.09
N PHE A 487 -5.80 -14.44 44.22
CA PHE A 487 -5.66 -14.59 42.77
C PHE A 487 -4.91 -13.40 42.14
N ILE A 488 -5.04 -12.21 42.73
CA ILE A 488 -4.43 -10.97 42.22
C ILE A 488 -2.94 -10.84 42.60
N ILE A 489 -2.51 -11.37 43.75
CA ILE A 489 -1.09 -11.28 44.19
C ILE A 489 -0.17 -12.31 43.48
N ARG A 490 -0.72 -13.31 42.78
CA ARG A 490 0.07 -14.19 41.88
C ARG A 490 0.18 -13.68 40.44
N MET A 491 -0.49 -12.59 40.08
CA MET A 491 -0.39 -11.96 38.76
C MET A 491 0.38 -10.63 38.74
N SER A 492 0.91 -10.16 39.87
CA SER A 492 1.70 -8.91 39.95
C SER A 492 3.18 -9.06 39.54
N GLY A 493 3.52 -10.12 38.79
CA GLY A 493 4.88 -10.36 38.26
C GLY A 493 5.09 -10.07 36.77
N MET A 494 4.05 -9.70 36.00
CA MET A 494 4.17 -9.40 34.57
C MET A 494 3.16 -8.30 34.19
N ASN A 495 3.60 -7.05 34.19
CA ASN A 495 2.73 -5.90 33.99
C ASN A 495 3.27 -5.04 32.84
N ILE A 496 2.50 -4.93 31.74
CA ILE A 496 2.28 -3.77 30.85
C ILE A 496 1.53 -4.16 29.54
N ASP A 497 1.46 -5.44 29.14
CA ASP A 497 0.98 -5.80 27.77
C ASP A 497 -0.54 -6.10 27.61
N HIS A 498 -1.22 -6.75 28.56
CA HIS A 498 -2.58 -7.29 28.31
C HIS A 498 -3.77 -6.31 28.36
N GLN A 499 -3.60 -5.04 28.75
CA GLN A 499 -4.74 -4.11 28.82
C GLN A 499 -5.18 -3.64 27.42
N HIS A 500 -4.22 -3.33 26.53
CA HIS A 500 -4.49 -2.91 25.15
C HIS A 500 -5.16 -4.03 24.33
N GLU A 501 -4.75 -5.28 24.56
CA GLU A 501 -5.34 -6.47 23.93
C GLU A 501 -6.81 -6.66 24.34
N ARG A 502 -7.14 -6.48 25.63
CA ARG A 502 -8.52 -6.52 26.11
C ARG A 502 -9.38 -5.39 25.54
N ASP A 503 -8.84 -4.17 25.46
CA ASP A 503 -9.57 -3.02 24.94
C ASP A 503 -9.84 -3.15 23.42
N ALA A 504 -8.89 -3.72 22.66
CA ALA A 504 -9.09 -4.07 21.26
C ALA A 504 -10.16 -5.17 21.08
N ILE A 505 -10.09 -6.26 21.86
CA ILE A 505 -11.09 -7.34 21.81
C ILE A 505 -12.49 -6.79 22.16
N ASN A 506 -12.61 -5.91 23.15
CA ASN A 506 -13.87 -5.30 23.55
C ASN A 506 -14.43 -4.36 22.47
N TYR A 507 -13.59 -3.53 21.85
CA TYR A 507 -13.97 -2.67 20.71
C TYR A 507 -14.49 -3.47 19.52
N LEU A 508 -13.83 -4.58 19.21
CA LEU A 508 -14.22 -5.47 18.12
C LEU A 508 -15.52 -6.18 18.44
N THR A 509 -15.63 -6.72 19.66
CA THR A 509 -16.81 -7.44 20.14
C THR A 509 -18.05 -6.56 20.10
N SER A 510 -17.92 -5.26 20.42
CA SER A 510 -19.03 -4.31 20.35
C SER A 510 -19.50 -3.95 18.93
N ARG A 511 -18.66 -4.14 17.90
CA ARG A 511 -18.99 -3.87 16.47
C ARG A 511 -19.48 -5.10 15.71
N ILE A 512 -19.27 -6.32 16.21
CA ILE A 512 -19.66 -7.58 15.54
C ILE A 512 -21.12 -7.58 15.02
N PRO A 513 -22.14 -7.14 15.79
CA PRO A 513 -23.52 -7.18 15.32
C PRO A 513 -23.77 -6.30 14.08
N GLU A 514 -23.14 -5.12 14.02
CA GLU A 514 -23.24 -4.20 12.88
C GLU A 514 -22.48 -4.72 11.65
N LEU A 515 -21.30 -5.31 11.86
CA LEU A 515 -20.47 -5.85 10.77
C LEU A 515 -21.10 -7.10 10.14
N ARG A 516 -21.79 -7.93 10.94
CA ARG A 516 -22.48 -9.15 10.45
C ARG A 516 -23.72 -8.87 9.62
N SER A 517 -24.49 -7.81 9.93
CA SER A 517 -25.72 -7.49 9.20
C SER A 517 -25.47 -6.99 7.77
N LYS A 518 -24.22 -6.65 7.43
CA LYS A 518 -23.80 -6.14 6.12
C LYS A 518 -23.05 -7.19 5.26
N GLN A 519 -22.92 -8.44 5.72
CA GLN A 519 -22.18 -9.48 4.99
C GLN A 519 -23.04 -10.23 3.97
N PRO A 520 -22.67 -10.22 2.67
CA PRO A 520 -23.27 -11.10 1.67
C PRO A 520 -22.78 -12.55 1.81
N LEU A 521 -23.55 -13.50 1.28
CA LEU A 521 -23.34 -14.93 1.50
C LEU A 521 -22.11 -15.51 0.75
N ALA A 522 -21.66 -14.93 -0.36
CA ALA A 522 -20.49 -15.38 -1.14
C ALA A 522 -20.07 -14.37 -2.24
N GLY A 523 -18.93 -14.64 -2.90
CA GLY A 523 -18.52 -14.01 -4.16
C GLY A 523 -17.81 -12.66 -4.01
N ALA A 524 -17.77 -11.85 -5.09
CA ALA A 524 -17.09 -10.55 -5.12
C ALA A 524 -17.61 -9.55 -4.06
N ALA A 525 -18.87 -9.70 -3.66
CA ALA A 525 -19.47 -8.91 -2.59
C ALA A 525 -18.91 -9.30 -1.21
N TRP A 526 -18.55 -10.57 -1.00
CA TRP A 526 -17.92 -11.04 0.23
C TRP A 526 -16.49 -10.51 0.37
N THR A 527 -15.72 -10.50 -0.73
CA THR A 527 -14.39 -9.86 -0.75
C THR A 527 -14.45 -8.38 -0.45
N ASN A 528 -15.46 -7.68 -0.97
CA ASN A 528 -15.66 -6.25 -0.68
C ASN A 528 -16.06 -6.02 0.79
N ALA A 529 -16.91 -6.88 1.36
CA ALA A 529 -17.27 -6.82 2.77
C ALA A 529 -16.07 -7.14 3.69
N LEU A 530 -15.32 -8.20 3.39
CA LEU A 530 -14.05 -8.55 4.05
C LEU A 530 -13.05 -7.39 3.96
N PHE A 531 -12.89 -6.77 2.79
CA PHE A 531 -12.01 -5.62 2.60
C PHE A 531 -12.42 -4.43 3.47
N LYS A 532 -13.71 -4.11 3.55
CA LYS A 532 -14.24 -3.04 4.41
C LYS A 532 -13.98 -3.33 5.89
N ILE A 533 -14.27 -4.55 6.33
CA ILE A 533 -14.00 -5.03 7.70
C ILE A 533 -12.51 -4.94 8.00
N VAL A 534 -11.65 -5.56 7.20
CA VAL A 534 -10.19 -5.54 7.36
C VAL A 534 -9.60 -4.13 7.39
N LYS A 535 -10.10 -3.23 6.53
CA LYS A 535 -9.67 -1.82 6.49
C LYS A 535 -10.15 -1.02 7.70
N GLU A 536 -11.33 -1.33 8.24
CA GLU A 536 -11.83 -0.74 9.48
C GLU A 536 -10.97 -1.19 10.67
N LEU A 537 -10.64 -2.48 10.73
CA LEU A 537 -9.77 -3.08 11.73
C LEU A 537 -8.34 -2.48 11.70
N ASP A 538 -7.68 -2.44 10.55
CA ASP A 538 -6.33 -1.88 10.35
C ASP A 538 -6.24 -0.37 10.68
N SER A 539 -7.38 0.33 10.66
CA SER A 539 -7.48 1.76 10.99
C SER A 539 -7.69 2.06 12.47
N SER A 540 -7.92 1.04 13.30
CA SER A 540 -8.04 1.20 14.76
C SER A 540 -6.66 1.21 15.42
N VAL A 541 -6.35 2.27 16.19
CA VAL A 541 -5.09 2.38 16.96
C VAL A 541 -4.92 1.20 17.92
N GLN A 542 -5.99 0.78 18.60
CA GLN A 542 -5.99 -0.36 19.52
C GLN A 542 -5.68 -1.68 18.81
N PHE A 543 -6.05 -1.81 17.53
CA PHE A 543 -5.81 -3.02 16.74
C PHE A 543 -4.40 -3.05 16.13
N ARG A 544 -3.83 -1.89 15.79
CA ARG A 544 -2.44 -1.78 15.29
C ARG A 544 -1.42 -2.18 16.35
N ASP A 545 -1.69 -1.87 17.62
CA ASP A 545 -0.82 -2.24 18.73
C ASP A 545 -0.84 -3.76 19.01
N VAL A 546 -2.01 -4.42 18.86
CA VAL A 546 -2.14 -5.89 18.95
C VAL A 546 -1.52 -6.63 17.74
N LEU A 547 -1.51 -5.98 16.57
CA LEU A 547 -0.79 -6.47 15.39
C LEU A 547 0.73 -6.33 15.52
N ALA A 548 1.22 -5.34 16.27
CA ALA A 548 2.63 -5.15 16.52
C ALA A 548 3.23 -6.24 17.43
N THR A 549 2.42 -6.82 18.33
CA THR A 549 2.84 -7.93 19.21
C THR A 549 2.75 -9.31 18.53
N ASN A 550 1.92 -9.46 17.49
CA ASN A 550 1.82 -10.67 16.65
C ASN A 550 2.57 -10.52 15.30
N LYS A 551 3.77 -9.92 15.29
CA LYS A 551 4.60 -9.94 14.08
C LYS A 551 4.80 -11.40 13.65
N PRO A 552 4.37 -11.82 12.45
CA PRO A 552 4.98 -12.99 11.83
C PRO A 552 6.47 -12.72 11.80
N ALA A 553 7.28 -13.71 12.19
CA ALA A 553 8.72 -13.62 12.05
C ALA A 553 9.05 -13.05 10.66
N GLU A 554 10.07 -12.20 10.58
CA GLU A 554 10.65 -11.77 9.31
C GLU A 554 10.76 -12.97 8.37
N PRO A 555 10.72 -12.79 7.04
CA PRO A 555 11.00 -13.88 6.12
C PRO A 555 12.44 -14.33 6.38
N VAL A 556 12.60 -15.26 7.33
CA VAL A 556 13.82 -15.99 7.60
C VAL A 556 14.22 -16.53 6.24
N SER A 557 15.44 -16.22 5.82
CA SER A 557 16.06 -16.83 4.64
C SER A 557 15.65 -18.29 4.63
N ALA A 558 14.86 -18.70 3.63
CA ALA A 558 14.35 -20.05 3.57
C ALA A 558 15.54 -20.99 3.77
N GLU A 559 15.53 -21.78 4.84
CA GLU A 559 16.37 -22.97 4.85
C GLU A 559 16.07 -23.70 3.55
N PRO A 560 17.09 -24.18 2.83
CA PRO A 560 16.90 -24.76 1.53
C PRO A 560 15.81 -25.83 1.62
N THR A 561 14.71 -25.59 0.89
CA THR A 561 13.70 -26.62 0.65
C THR A 561 14.44 -27.90 0.28
N SER A 562 14.09 -29.01 0.93
CA SER A 562 14.71 -30.32 0.72
C SER A 562 15.06 -30.49 -0.77
N SER A 563 16.34 -30.68 -1.10
CA SER A 563 16.81 -30.54 -2.48
C SER A 563 15.97 -31.37 -3.46
N PHE A 564 15.29 -30.71 -4.40
CA PHE A 564 14.55 -31.39 -5.45
C PHE A 564 15.52 -32.07 -6.41
N ASN A 565 15.64 -33.40 -6.31
CA ASN A 565 16.62 -34.19 -7.07
C ASN A 565 15.96 -35.10 -8.12
N CYS A 566 14.69 -34.86 -8.44
CA CYS A 566 13.96 -35.68 -9.41
C CYS A 566 14.39 -35.35 -10.84
N GLN A 567 14.39 -36.36 -11.71
CA GLN A 567 14.59 -36.19 -13.16
C GLN A 567 13.22 -36.21 -13.86
N LEU A 568 12.81 -35.07 -14.41
CA LEU A 568 11.51 -34.87 -15.04
C LEU A 568 11.63 -35.03 -16.56
N THR A 569 11.86 -36.27 -17.01
CA THR A 569 11.98 -36.52 -18.46
C THR A 569 10.64 -36.37 -19.16
N ARG A 570 10.63 -35.63 -20.27
CA ARG A 570 9.51 -35.60 -21.22
C ARG A 570 9.43 -36.93 -21.99
N SER A 571 8.24 -37.33 -22.41
CA SER A 571 8.07 -38.51 -23.26
C SER A 571 8.69 -38.27 -24.65
N PRO A 572 9.28 -39.30 -25.29
CA PRO A 572 9.88 -39.16 -26.63
C PRO A 572 8.89 -38.66 -27.69
N THR A 573 7.63 -39.07 -27.55
CA THR A 573 6.51 -38.58 -28.35
C THR A 573 5.44 -38.03 -27.42
N LYS A 574 4.70 -37.01 -27.89
CA LYS A 574 3.62 -36.43 -27.08
C LYS A 574 2.57 -37.52 -26.80
N PRO A 575 2.29 -37.85 -25.52
CA PRO A 575 1.37 -38.94 -25.21
C PRO A 575 -0.04 -38.59 -25.70
N THR A 576 -0.82 -39.61 -26.06
CA THR A 576 -2.23 -39.47 -26.44
C THR A 576 -3.20 -39.79 -25.30
N SER A 577 -2.69 -40.38 -24.22
CA SER A 577 -3.48 -40.80 -23.05
C SER A 577 -3.03 -40.05 -21.80
N ALA A 578 -4.00 -39.57 -21.01
CA ALA A 578 -3.77 -38.90 -19.74
C ALA A 578 -3.12 -39.86 -18.72
N HIS A 579 -3.29 -41.16 -18.93
CA HIS A 579 -2.73 -42.25 -18.12
C HIS A 579 -1.26 -42.57 -18.47
N ARG A 580 -0.66 -41.84 -19.42
CA ARG A 580 0.77 -41.97 -19.77
C ARG A 580 1.50 -40.62 -19.75
N LEU A 581 1.02 -39.68 -18.94
CA LEU A 581 1.64 -38.37 -18.79
C LEU A 581 2.83 -38.42 -17.83
N ARG A 582 4.02 -38.13 -18.33
CA ARG A 582 5.17 -37.79 -17.50
C ARG A 582 5.08 -36.32 -17.09
N PRO A 583 5.72 -35.89 -15.99
CA PRO A 583 5.71 -34.48 -15.59
C PRO A 583 6.20 -33.51 -16.68
N GLY A 584 7.22 -33.92 -17.45
CA GLY A 584 7.74 -33.12 -18.56
C GLY A 584 6.80 -33.01 -19.78
N ASP A 585 5.71 -33.78 -19.85
CA ASP A 585 4.73 -33.73 -20.93
C ASP A 585 3.71 -32.61 -20.78
N ILE A 586 3.61 -32.01 -19.59
CA ILE A 586 2.69 -30.90 -19.33
C ILE A 586 3.18 -29.65 -20.08
N ASP A 587 2.29 -29.08 -20.88
CA ASP A 587 2.57 -27.88 -21.66
C ASP A 587 1.96 -26.64 -21.00
N VAL A 588 0.77 -26.79 -20.41
CA VAL A 588 -0.01 -25.69 -19.83
C VAL A 588 -0.43 -26.04 -18.41
N ILE A 589 -0.28 -25.11 -17.47
CA ILE A 589 -0.83 -25.20 -16.11
C ILE A 589 -1.93 -24.15 -15.91
N ALA A 590 -3.02 -24.55 -15.26
CA ALA A 590 -4.18 -23.70 -14.98
C ALA A 590 -4.78 -24.00 -13.60
N ALA A 591 -5.52 -23.04 -13.04
CA ALA A 591 -6.13 -23.21 -11.72
C ALA A 591 -7.49 -22.52 -11.60
N MET A 592 -8.39 -23.14 -10.83
CA MET A 592 -9.71 -22.65 -10.46
C MET A 592 -9.90 -22.81 -8.96
N GLY A 593 -10.68 -21.95 -8.33
CA GLY A 593 -10.94 -22.05 -6.89
C GLY A 593 -11.26 -20.73 -6.22
N ASP A 594 -10.87 -20.64 -4.94
CA ASP A 594 -11.07 -19.49 -4.08
C ASP A 594 -9.75 -18.76 -3.72
N SER A 595 -9.75 -18.08 -2.58
CA SER A 595 -8.65 -17.27 -2.06
C SER A 595 -7.39 -18.07 -1.75
N LEU A 596 -7.48 -19.36 -1.40
CA LEU A 596 -6.30 -20.21 -1.20
C LEU A 596 -5.61 -20.52 -2.54
N THR A 597 -6.37 -20.59 -3.63
CA THR A 597 -5.84 -20.81 -4.99
C THR A 597 -5.33 -19.51 -5.63
N ALA A 598 -5.86 -18.36 -5.20
CA ALA A 598 -5.36 -17.03 -5.57
C ALA A 598 -4.17 -16.53 -4.72
N ALA A 599 -3.80 -17.29 -3.67
CA ALA A 599 -2.74 -16.95 -2.72
C ALA A 599 -2.97 -15.62 -1.98
N ASN A 600 -4.20 -15.42 -1.50
CA ASN A 600 -4.50 -14.27 -0.66
C ASN A 600 -3.60 -14.24 0.57
N GLY A 601 -2.94 -13.10 0.79
CA GLY A 601 -2.13 -12.89 1.98
C GLY A 601 -0.84 -13.72 2.07
N ALA A 602 -0.38 -14.39 1.01
CA ALA A 602 0.81 -15.24 1.07
C ALA A 602 2.06 -14.54 1.62
N LEU A 603 2.24 -13.25 1.34
CA LEU A 603 3.32 -12.42 1.91
C LEU A 603 2.79 -11.32 2.83
N ALA A 604 1.58 -11.47 3.37
CA ALA A 604 0.99 -10.48 4.24
C ALA A 604 1.67 -10.49 5.62
N THR A 605 2.15 -9.34 6.04
CA THR A 605 2.60 -9.07 7.42
C THR A 605 1.57 -8.29 8.23
N SER A 606 0.44 -7.94 7.61
CA SER A 606 -0.68 -7.24 8.23
C SER A 606 -2.00 -7.78 7.70
N ILE A 607 -3.08 -7.51 8.42
CA ILE A 607 -4.42 -7.95 8.03
C ILE A 607 -4.87 -7.28 6.73
N LEU A 608 -4.48 -6.01 6.48
CA LEU A 608 -4.72 -5.37 5.18
C LEU A 608 -4.08 -6.16 4.01
N GLY A 609 -2.91 -6.76 4.25
CA GLY A 609 -2.22 -7.61 3.28
C GLY A 609 -3.02 -8.85 2.83
N LEU A 610 -4.00 -9.31 3.61
CA LEU A 610 -4.87 -10.45 3.27
C LEU A 610 -5.76 -10.18 2.05
N THR A 611 -6.02 -8.91 1.77
CA THR A 611 -6.82 -8.48 0.62
C THR A 611 -6.06 -8.55 -0.69
N THR A 612 -4.75 -8.80 -0.63
CA THR A 612 -3.89 -8.89 -1.80
C THR A 612 -3.76 -10.34 -2.26
N GLU A 613 -4.07 -10.58 -3.53
CA GLU A 613 -3.91 -11.85 -4.23
C GLU A 613 -2.47 -11.98 -4.74
N TYR A 614 -1.63 -12.74 -4.05
CA TYR A 614 -0.22 -12.98 -4.43
C TYR A 614 -0.12 -14.10 -5.47
N ARG A 615 -0.78 -13.92 -6.61
CA ARG A 615 -0.93 -14.91 -7.69
C ARG A 615 0.36 -15.68 -8.00
N GLY A 616 1.49 -14.98 -8.05
CA GLY A 616 2.81 -15.56 -8.29
C GLY A 616 3.33 -16.56 -7.24
N TYR A 617 2.72 -16.60 -6.05
CA TYR A 617 3.06 -17.47 -4.92
C TYR A 617 2.06 -18.60 -4.70
N ALA A 618 1.02 -18.72 -5.53
CA ALA A 618 0.01 -19.76 -5.38
C ALA A 618 0.59 -21.17 -5.50
N TRP A 619 0.35 -22.00 -4.48
CA TRP A 619 0.83 -23.38 -4.36
C TRP A 619 0.58 -24.24 -5.62
N SER A 620 -0.54 -24.04 -6.30
CA SER A 620 -0.96 -24.83 -7.46
C SER A 620 -0.47 -24.31 -8.82
N ILE A 621 -0.12 -23.02 -8.93
CA ILE A 621 0.11 -22.38 -10.26
C ILE A 621 1.10 -21.21 -10.27
N GLY A 622 1.51 -20.68 -9.12
CA GLY A 622 2.38 -19.50 -9.04
C GLY A 622 3.81 -19.76 -9.52
N GLY A 623 4.37 -18.86 -10.31
CA GLY A 623 5.68 -19.00 -10.96
C GLY A 623 6.65 -17.83 -10.76
N GLU A 624 6.46 -16.98 -9.75
CA GLU A 624 7.24 -15.73 -9.56
C GLU A 624 8.71 -15.95 -9.17
N ALA A 625 9.07 -17.11 -8.58
CA ALA A 625 10.42 -17.39 -8.07
C ALA A 625 11.01 -18.71 -8.62
N SER A 626 12.26 -19.04 -8.27
CA SER A 626 12.83 -20.37 -8.54
C SER A 626 12.31 -21.42 -7.57
N LEU A 627 12.42 -22.72 -7.91
CA LEU A 627 12.02 -23.82 -7.02
C LEU A 627 12.76 -23.80 -5.67
N ARG A 628 14.03 -23.35 -5.67
CA ARG A 628 14.82 -23.17 -4.44
C ARG A 628 14.29 -22.08 -3.52
N GLN A 629 13.59 -21.09 -4.08
CA GLN A 629 13.05 -19.97 -3.33
C GLN A 629 11.59 -20.21 -2.95
N HIS A 630 10.78 -20.81 -3.81
CA HIS A 630 9.34 -20.98 -3.57
C HIS A 630 8.87 -22.28 -4.24
N THR A 631 8.32 -23.20 -3.46
CA THR A 631 7.88 -24.51 -3.91
C THR A 631 6.40 -24.47 -4.29
N THR A 632 6.13 -24.27 -5.57
CA THR A 632 4.79 -24.43 -6.15
C THR A 632 4.82 -25.56 -7.16
N LEU A 633 3.65 -26.10 -7.50
CA LEU A 633 3.56 -27.08 -8.57
C LEU A 633 4.13 -26.54 -9.90
N ALA A 634 3.87 -25.26 -10.22
CA ALA A 634 4.45 -24.63 -11.40
C ALA A 634 5.98 -24.54 -11.33
N ASN A 635 6.56 -24.19 -10.17
CA ASN A 635 8.01 -24.12 -10.02
C ASN A 635 8.67 -25.50 -10.09
N ILE A 636 8.02 -26.54 -9.56
CA ILE A 636 8.50 -27.93 -9.69
C ILE A 636 8.54 -28.36 -11.15
N LEU A 637 7.46 -28.10 -11.89
CA LEU A 637 7.35 -28.48 -13.30
C LEU A 637 8.31 -27.67 -14.18
N LYS A 638 8.37 -26.35 -13.99
CA LYS A 638 9.14 -25.46 -14.87
C LYS A 638 10.66 -25.60 -14.68
N ASP A 639 11.12 -26.12 -13.54
CA ASP A 639 12.55 -26.30 -13.22
C ASP A 639 13.29 -27.07 -14.33
N GLN A 640 12.64 -28.10 -14.88
CA GLN A 640 13.16 -28.93 -15.98
C GLN A 640 12.27 -28.89 -17.23
N ASN A 641 11.32 -27.96 -17.28
CA ASN A 641 10.44 -27.74 -18.43
C ASN A 641 10.28 -26.24 -18.69
N SER A 642 11.24 -25.65 -19.40
CA SER A 642 11.24 -24.23 -19.76
C SER A 642 10.09 -23.81 -20.69
N ARG A 643 9.32 -24.77 -21.23
CA ARG A 643 8.18 -24.52 -22.13
C ARG A 643 6.84 -24.46 -21.41
N LEU A 644 6.81 -24.70 -20.09
CA LEU A 644 5.57 -24.63 -19.32
C LEU A 644 4.96 -23.23 -19.41
N TYR A 645 3.70 -23.16 -19.84
CA TYR A 645 2.94 -21.92 -19.94
C TYR A 645 1.75 -21.92 -18.97
N GLY A 646 1.18 -20.74 -18.69
CA GLY A 646 -0.07 -20.60 -17.92
C GLY A 646 0.10 -20.27 -16.43
N TYR A 647 1.31 -20.42 -15.89
CA TYR A 647 1.61 -20.07 -14.51
C TYR A 647 1.42 -18.58 -14.22
N SER A 648 0.97 -18.26 -13.01
CA SER A 648 0.76 -16.87 -12.60
C SER A 648 2.05 -16.22 -12.11
N THR A 649 2.12 -14.89 -12.20
CA THR A 649 3.19 -14.06 -11.64
C THR A 649 2.58 -12.91 -10.83
N GLY A 650 3.43 -12.14 -10.15
CA GLY A 650 3.09 -10.90 -9.48
C GLY A 650 1.92 -11.01 -8.50
N LYS A 651 1.15 -9.92 -8.46
CA LYS A 651 -0.06 -9.77 -7.63
C LYS A 651 -1.20 -9.27 -8.51
N GLY A 652 -2.44 -9.52 -8.09
CA GLY A 652 -3.62 -8.89 -8.68
C GLY A 652 -4.81 -9.81 -8.82
N ALA A 653 -5.96 -9.19 -9.10
CA ALA A 653 -7.23 -9.86 -9.33
C ALA A 653 -7.19 -10.77 -10.57
N ILE A 654 -8.26 -11.54 -10.77
CA ILE A 654 -8.43 -12.45 -11.93
C ILE A 654 -8.28 -11.76 -13.30
N SER A 655 -8.57 -10.46 -13.38
CA SER A 655 -8.42 -9.63 -14.58
C SER A 655 -6.97 -9.19 -14.84
N SER A 656 -6.08 -9.33 -13.86
CA SER A 656 -4.66 -8.97 -14.01
C SER A 656 -3.99 -9.86 -15.05
N SER A 657 -3.12 -9.28 -15.87
CA SER A 657 -2.23 -10.03 -16.76
C SER A 657 -1.35 -11.02 -15.99
N ALA A 658 -1.07 -10.73 -14.72
CA ALA A 658 -0.29 -11.56 -13.82
C ALA A 658 -1.03 -12.85 -13.40
N ALA A 659 -2.37 -12.90 -13.49
CA ALA A 659 -3.15 -14.09 -13.18
C ALA A 659 -2.99 -15.18 -14.24
N VAL A 660 -2.78 -14.81 -15.51
CA VAL A 660 -2.64 -15.73 -16.66
C VAL A 660 -3.82 -16.74 -16.70
N LEU A 661 -3.59 -18.03 -16.40
CA LEU A 661 -4.62 -19.08 -16.37
C LEU A 661 -5.08 -19.47 -14.95
N ASN A 662 -4.75 -18.67 -13.93
CA ASN A 662 -5.38 -18.77 -12.61
C ASN A 662 -6.68 -17.95 -12.59
N VAL A 663 -7.80 -18.65 -12.71
CA VAL A 663 -9.15 -18.06 -12.68
C VAL A 663 -9.83 -18.20 -11.32
N ALA A 664 -9.08 -18.51 -10.27
CA ALA A 664 -9.61 -18.54 -8.91
C ALA A 664 -10.01 -17.13 -8.44
N VAL A 665 -11.11 -17.03 -7.69
CA VAL A 665 -11.64 -15.74 -7.21
C VAL A 665 -11.87 -15.82 -5.70
N PRO A 666 -11.25 -14.93 -4.90
CA PRO A 666 -11.45 -14.93 -3.46
C PRO A 666 -12.92 -14.83 -3.05
N GLY A 667 -13.33 -15.51 -1.97
CA GLY A 667 -14.72 -15.55 -1.51
C GLY A 667 -15.68 -16.37 -2.37
N ASN A 668 -15.23 -17.00 -3.47
CA ASN A 668 -16.09 -17.91 -4.24
C ASN A 668 -16.41 -19.18 -3.45
N VAL A 669 -17.62 -19.69 -3.71
CA VAL A 669 -18.17 -20.97 -3.23
C VAL A 669 -18.40 -21.90 -4.43
N ALA A 670 -18.73 -23.18 -4.19
CA ALA A 670 -18.89 -24.19 -5.23
C ALA A 670 -19.80 -23.77 -6.39
N SER A 671 -20.86 -22.99 -6.13
CA SER A 671 -21.78 -22.49 -7.16
C SER A 671 -21.15 -21.62 -8.23
N HIS A 672 -19.97 -21.06 -7.99
CA HIS A 672 -19.25 -20.20 -8.94
C HIS A 672 -18.28 -20.98 -9.84
N VAL A 673 -17.92 -22.21 -9.46
CA VAL A 673 -16.92 -23.01 -10.19
C VAL A 673 -17.34 -23.32 -11.63
N PRO A 674 -18.63 -23.58 -11.95
CA PRO A 674 -19.05 -23.70 -13.35
C PRO A 674 -18.75 -22.46 -14.20
N GLY A 675 -18.84 -21.25 -13.61
CA GLY A 675 -18.46 -20.01 -14.28
C GLY A 675 -16.95 -19.92 -14.52
N GLN A 676 -16.14 -20.29 -13.52
CA GLN A 676 -14.68 -20.34 -13.67
C GLN A 676 -14.24 -21.35 -14.74
N ALA A 677 -14.90 -22.51 -14.83
CA ALA A 677 -14.61 -23.49 -15.88
C ALA A 677 -14.88 -22.94 -17.29
N ARG A 678 -16.00 -22.21 -17.47
CA ARG A 678 -16.31 -21.55 -18.75
C ARG A 678 -15.25 -20.50 -19.12
N LEU A 679 -14.89 -19.64 -18.17
CA LEU A 679 -13.85 -18.63 -18.36
C LEU A 679 -12.47 -19.23 -18.65
N LEU A 680 -12.10 -20.32 -17.98
CA LEU A 680 -10.82 -21.00 -18.23
C LEU A 680 -10.79 -21.59 -19.65
N VAL A 681 -11.88 -22.23 -20.08
CA VAL A 681 -11.99 -22.76 -21.45
C VAL A 681 -11.89 -21.66 -22.49
N GLU A 682 -12.54 -20.52 -22.26
CA GLU A 682 -12.44 -19.34 -23.12
C GLU A 682 -10.99 -18.86 -23.23
N LYS A 683 -10.32 -18.64 -22.10
CA LYS A 683 -8.90 -18.22 -22.06
C LYS A 683 -7.98 -19.20 -22.78
N LEU A 684 -8.17 -20.50 -22.58
CA LEU A 684 -7.39 -21.55 -23.24
C LEU A 684 -7.58 -21.55 -24.76
N LYS A 685 -8.79 -21.21 -25.26
CA LYS A 685 -9.07 -21.14 -26.69
C LYS A 685 -8.56 -19.84 -27.33
N SER A 686 -8.62 -18.72 -26.58
CA SER A 686 -8.26 -17.40 -27.09
C SER A 686 -6.76 -17.13 -27.08
N ASP A 687 -6.00 -17.79 -26.20
CA ASP A 687 -4.56 -17.53 -26.07
C ASP A 687 -3.77 -18.26 -27.15
N SER A 688 -3.18 -17.51 -28.08
CA SER A 688 -2.40 -18.04 -29.20
C SER A 688 -1.13 -18.81 -28.79
N ARG A 689 -0.68 -18.66 -27.53
CA ARG A 689 0.46 -19.43 -26.99
C ARG A 689 0.06 -20.84 -26.56
N VAL A 690 -1.25 -21.11 -26.44
CA VAL A 690 -1.79 -22.43 -26.12
C VAL A 690 -2.22 -23.10 -27.41
N ASN A 691 -1.59 -24.21 -27.76
CA ASN A 691 -2.13 -25.10 -28.78
C ASN A 691 -3.29 -25.87 -28.17
N TYR A 692 -4.49 -25.28 -28.24
CA TYR A 692 -5.68 -25.77 -27.55
C TYR A 692 -5.93 -27.26 -27.72
N ASN A 693 -5.79 -27.78 -28.95
CA ASN A 693 -6.08 -29.18 -29.25
C ASN A 693 -4.94 -30.16 -28.93
N ASN A 694 -3.69 -29.70 -28.91
CA ASN A 694 -2.53 -30.58 -28.84
C ASN A 694 -1.72 -30.47 -27.55
N ASP A 695 -1.83 -29.39 -26.80
CA ASP A 695 -1.08 -29.23 -25.55
C ASP A 695 -1.71 -30.01 -24.40
N TRP A 696 -0.90 -30.58 -23.52
CA TRP A 696 -1.40 -31.17 -22.29
C TRP A 696 -1.61 -30.10 -21.23
N LYS A 697 -2.85 -30.00 -20.72
CA LYS A 697 -3.23 -29.05 -19.68
C LYS A 697 -3.32 -29.74 -18.31
N LEU A 698 -2.64 -29.21 -17.33
CA LEU A 698 -2.78 -29.58 -15.92
C LEU A 698 -3.62 -28.53 -15.20
N ILE A 699 -4.84 -28.89 -14.81
CA ILE A 699 -5.81 -27.97 -14.21
C ILE A 699 -5.99 -28.34 -12.74
N THR A 700 -5.83 -27.40 -11.81
CA THR A 700 -6.05 -27.66 -10.37
C THR A 700 -7.28 -26.91 -9.86
N LEU A 701 -8.18 -27.61 -9.18
CA LEU A 701 -9.36 -27.07 -8.51
C LEU A 701 -9.28 -27.28 -7.00
N LEU A 702 -9.47 -26.20 -6.22
CA LEU A 702 -9.74 -26.24 -4.78
C LEU A 702 -10.88 -25.28 -4.45
N ILE A 703 -11.96 -25.80 -3.84
CA ILE A 703 -13.13 -25.02 -3.43
C ILE A 703 -13.81 -25.69 -2.23
N GLY A 704 -14.49 -24.91 -1.40
CA GLY A 704 -15.37 -25.44 -0.35
C GLY A 704 -15.17 -24.80 1.03
N GLY A 705 -14.05 -24.10 1.25
CA GLY A 705 -13.82 -23.44 2.54
C GLY A 705 -14.90 -22.41 2.84
N ASN A 706 -15.21 -21.55 1.85
CA ASN A 706 -16.28 -20.57 1.97
C ASN A 706 -17.68 -21.21 2.09
N ASP A 707 -17.91 -22.35 1.44
CA ASP A 707 -19.17 -23.11 1.55
C ASP A 707 -19.38 -23.61 3.00
N VAL A 708 -18.32 -24.13 3.63
CA VAL A 708 -18.35 -24.54 5.05
C VAL A 708 -18.60 -23.33 5.95
N CYS A 709 -17.94 -22.20 5.70
CA CYS A 709 -18.14 -20.97 6.47
C CYS A 709 -19.56 -20.40 6.37
N ALA A 710 -20.25 -20.64 5.24
CA ALA A 710 -21.61 -20.18 5.00
C ALA A 710 -22.68 -21.23 5.37
N TYR A 711 -22.30 -22.48 5.63
CA TYR A 711 -23.20 -23.61 5.88
C TYR A 711 -24.23 -23.33 6.97
N CYS A 712 -23.80 -22.81 8.12
CA CYS A 712 -24.71 -22.60 9.24
C CYS A 712 -25.69 -21.44 9.02
N LYS A 713 -25.45 -20.59 8.01
CA LYS A 713 -26.39 -19.55 7.59
C LYS A 713 -27.47 -20.11 6.67
N ASP A 714 -27.13 -21.06 5.80
CA ASP A 714 -28.06 -21.73 4.89
C ASP A 714 -27.63 -23.16 4.55
N LYS A 715 -28.05 -24.11 5.40
CA LYS A 715 -27.69 -25.53 5.25
C LYS A 715 -28.20 -26.16 3.95
N ARG A 716 -29.23 -25.59 3.34
CA ARG A 716 -29.81 -26.10 2.08
C ARG A 716 -28.97 -25.63 0.90
N ALA A 717 -28.65 -24.33 0.82
CA ALA A 717 -27.82 -23.79 -0.24
C ALA A 717 -26.42 -24.43 -0.26
N PHE A 718 -25.83 -24.61 0.92
CA PHE A 718 -24.51 -25.23 1.11
C PHE A 718 -24.62 -26.70 1.56
N SER A 719 -25.65 -27.41 1.09
CA SER A 719 -25.74 -28.85 1.32
C SER A 719 -24.68 -29.60 0.49
N ALA A 720 -24.31 -30.80 0.94
CA ALA A 720 -23.38 -31.67 0.23
C ALA A 720 -23.86 -32.01 -1.20
N ASP A 721 -25.17 -32.10 -1.40
CA ASP A 721 -25.79 -32.30 -2.72
C ASP A 721 -25.59 -31.11 -3.65
N ASN A 722 -25.76 -29.89 -3.16
CA ASN A 722 -25.52 -28.69 -3.97
C ASN A 722 -24.02 -28.49 -4.25
N TYR A 723 -23.18 -28.66 -3.24
CA TYR A 723 -21.72 -28.61 -3.38
C TYR A 723 -21.24 -29.53 -4.51
N ILE A 724 -21.62 -30.82 -4.45
CA ILE A 724 -21.20 -31.79 -5.45
C ILE A 724 -21.85 -31.57 -6.80
N ARG A 725 -23.10 -31.08 -6.84
CA ARG A 725 -23.79 -30.74 -8.10
C ARG A 725 -23.03 -29.69 -8.90
N TYR A 726 -22.55 -28.63 -8.25
CA TYR A 726 -21.81 -27.57 -8.95
C TYR A 726 -20.41 -28.00 -9.38
N ILE A 727 -19.70 -28.77 -8.56
CA ILE A 727 -18.40 -29.35 -8.96
C ILE A 727 -18.58 -30.29 -10.16
N ARG A 728 -19.61 -31.14 -10.13
CA ARG A 728 -19.97 -32.01 -11.26
C ARG A 728 -20.24 -31.20 -12.51
N GLU A 729 -21.04 -30.13 -12.44
CA GLU A 729 -21.32 -29.27 -13.61
C GLU A 729 -20.02 -28.69 -14.22
N ALA A 730 -19.10 -28.22 -13.38
CA ALA A 730 -17.83 -27.68 -13.85
C ALA A 730 -16.93 -28.75 -14.50
N LEU A 731 -16.80 -29.92 -13.87
CA LEU A 731 -15.99 -31.03 -14.38
C LEU A 731 -16.60 -31.63 -15.65
N ASP A 732 -17.94 -31.75 -15.73
CA ASP A 732 -18.65 -32.18 -16.93
C ASP A 732 -18.38 -31.20 -18.09
N TYR A 733 -18.39 -29.89 -17.81
CA TYR A 733 -18.07 -28.87 -18.81
C TYR A 733 -16.61 -28.96 -19.29
N LEU A 734 -15.65 -29.13 -18.38
CA LEU A 734 -14.24 -29.34 -18.77
C LEU A 734 -14.06 -30.62 -19.60
N HIS A 735 -14.67 -31.74 -19.18
CA HIS A 735 -14.59 -33.01 -19.89
C HIS A 735 -15.20 -32.93 -21.30
N ALA A 736 -16.26 -32.15 -21.48
CA ALA A 736 -16.88 -31.93 -22.78
C ALA A 736 -16.05 -31.01 -23.69
N ASN A 737 -15.34 -30.03 -23.14
CA ASN A 737 -14.76 -28.95 -23.94
C ASN A 737 -13.23 -29.00 -24.07
N VAL A 738 -12.50 -29.50 -23.07
CA VAL A 738 -11.04 -29.43 -23.04
C VAL A 738 -10.43 -30.75 -23.50
N PRO A 739 -9.69 -30.78 -24.62
CA PRO A 739 -8.89 -31.94 -24.98
C PRO A 739 -7.59 -31.98 -24.18
N ARG A 740 -7.04 -33.19 -24.01
CA ARG A 740 -5.72 -33.41 -23.40
C ARG A 740 -5.58 -32.74 -22.03
N ALA A 741 -6.39 -33.14 -21.05
CA ALA A 741 -6.36 -32.54 -19.72
C ALA A 741 -6.21 -33.57 -18.60
N PHE A 742 -5.37 -33.21 -17.63
CA PHE A 742 -5.31 -33.83 -16.32
C PHE A 742 -5.86 -32.83 -15.31
N VAL A 743 -6.95 -33.18 -14.62
CA VAL A 743 -7.59 -32.30 -13.65
C VAL A 743 -7.33 -32.81 -12.24
N ASN A 744 -6.59 -32.04 -11.44
CA ASN A 744 -6.46 -32.23 -10.00
C ASN A 744 -7.67 -31.60 -9.30
N VAL A 745 -8.31 -32.34 -8.40
CA VAL A 745 -9.33 -31.79 -7.50
C VAL A 745 -8.89 -32.01 -6.07
N ALA A 746 -8.40 -30.95 -5.42
CA ALA A 746 -7.97 -31.00 -4.04
C ALA A 746 -9.18 -31.02 -3.10
N GLU A 747 -9.12 -31.86 -2.07
CA GLU A 747 -10.18 -31.91 -1.06
C GLU A 747 -10.17 -30.65 -0.19
N VAL A 748 -11.36 -30.21 0.22
CA VAL A 748 -11.49 -29.11 1.18
C VAL A 748 -10.80 -29.48 2.50
N LEU A 749 -10.01 -28.55 3.05
CA LEU A 749 -9.38 -28.68 4.36
C LEU A 749 -10.41 -28.67 5.51
N ASP A 750 -10.03 -29.20 6.67
CA ASP A 750 -10.81 -29.06 7.89
C ASP A 750 -10.73 -27.62 8.43
N VAL A 751 -11.77 -26.83 8.13
CA VAL A 751 -11.88 -25.42 8.57
C VAL A 751 -11.99 -25.31 10.09
N SER A 752 -12.40 -26.37 10.80
CA SER A 752 -12.53 -26.36 12.27
C SER A 752 -11.18 -26.32 12.98
N LEU A 753 -10.07 -26.61 12.29
CA LEU A 753 -8.71 -26.51 12.80
C LEU A 753 -8.38 -25.10 13.35
N VAL A 754 -9.02 -24.05 12.81
CA VAL A 754 -8.82 -22.67 13.25
C VAL A 754 -9.18 -22.48 14.73
N LYS A 755 -10.08 -23.29 15.29
CA LYS A 755 -10.40 -23.29 16.73
C LYS A 755 -9.18 -23.65 17.59
N GLU A 756 -8.39 -24.63 17.16
CA GLU A 756 -7.17 -25.07 17.85
C GLU A 756 -6.00 -24.08 17.67
N LEU A 757 -6.11 -23.14 16.72
CA LEU A 757 -5.14 -22.06 16.48
C LEU A 757 -5.38 -20.82 17.38
N LYS A 758 -6.53 -20.76 18.07
CA LYS A 758 -6.94 -19.67 18.96
C LYS A 758 -6.00 -19.43 20.14
N ASP A 759 -5.42 -20.51 20.67
CA ASP A 759 -4.61 -20.45 21.90
C ASP A 759 -3.28 -19.70 21.70
N GLY A 760 -2.90 -19.41 20.45
CA GLY A 760 -1.69 -18.66 20.12
C GLY A 760 -1.91 -17.22 19.63
N SER A 761 -3.14 -16.75 19.40
CA SER A 761 -3.38 -15.35 19.01
C SER A 761 -4.85 -14.92 19.13
N ALA A 762 -5.12 -13.90 19.95
CA ALA A 762 -6.46 -13.34 20.13
C ALA A 762 -7.07 -12.78 18.84
N ILE A 763 -6.23 -12.39 17.87
CA ILE A 763 -6.68 -11.83 16.59
C ILE A 763 -7.34 -12.88 15.70
N CYS A 764 -6.90 -14.14 15.76
CA CYS A 764 -7.52 -15.26 15.03
C CYS A 764 -8.97 -15.46 15.50
N GLY A 765 -9.18 -15.42 16.82
CA GLY A 765 -10.50 -15.60 17.43
C GLY A 765 -11.50 -14.51 17.03
N VAL A 766 -11.03 -13.29 16.82
CA VAL A 766 -11.88 -12.19 16.37
C VAL A 766 -12.12 -12.23 14.86
N LEU A 767 -11.08 -12.35 14.04
CA LEU A 767 -11.23 -12.38 12.58
C LEU A 767 -12.07 -13.57 12.13
N GLN A 768 -11.64 -14.78 12.48
CA GLN A 768 -12.29 -15.99 12.00
C GLN A 768 -13.53 -16.33 12.84
N GLY A 769 -13.43 -16.20 14.16
CA GLY A 769 -14.51 -16.57 15.10
C GLY A 769 -15.59 -15.54 15.26
N SER A 770 -15.38 -14.31 14.81
CA SER A 770 -16.42 -13.27 14.90
C SER A 770 -16.89 -12.72 13.56
N LEU A 771 -16.02 -12.70 12.53
CA LEU A 771 -16.29 -11.98 11.29
C LEU A 771 -16.35 -12.89 10.06
N LEU A 772 -15.39 -13.79 9.82
CA LEU A 772 -15.23 -14.42 8.49
C LEU A 772 -15.85 -15.81 8.38
N CYS A 773 -15.67 -16.65 9.39
CA CYS A 773 -16.05 -18.06 9.33
C CYS A 773 -16.61 -18.55 10.66
N LYS A 774 -17.51 -17.75 11.28
CA LYS A 774 -17.94 -17.93 12.68
C LYS A 774 -18.19 -19.39 13.06
N CYS A 775 -19.16 -20.06 12.43
CA CYS A 775 -19.49 -21.43 12.82
C CYS A 775 -18.48 -22.47 12.32
N GLY A 776 -17.90 -22.26 11.13
CA GLY A 776 -16.95 -23.21 10.53
C GLY A 776 -15.63 -23.28 11.29
N ALA A 777 -15.14 -22.13 11.74
CA ALA A 777 -13.88 -21.98 12.48
C ALA A 777 -14.09 -21.98 14.01
N PHE A 778 -15.24 -21.54 14.52
CA PHE A 778 -15.54 -21.41 15.95
C PHE A 778 -16.99 -21.82 16.28
N PRO A 779 -17.32 -23.11 16.15
CA PRO A 779 -18.65 -23.61 16.51
C PRO A 779 -18.99 -23.28 17.97
N GLU A 780 -20.22 -22.85 18.22
CA GLU A 780 -20.71 -22.36 19.51
C GLU A 780 -20.86 -23.47 20.56
N ASN A 781 -21.16 -24.69 20.11
CA ASN A 781 -21.38 -25.85 20.96
C ASN A 781 -20.97 -27.16 20.26
N GLU A 782 -20.93 -28.27 21.02
CA GLU A 782 -20.53 -29.58 20.50
C GLU A 782 -21.46 -30.13 19.42
N ALA A 783 -22.72 -29.72 19.38
CA ALA A 783 -23.65 -30.15 18.33
C ALA A 783 -23.33 -29.44 17.00
N GLU A 784 -23.10 -28.12 17.02
CA GLU A 784 -22.66 -27.36 15.85
C GLU A 784 -21.28 -27.81 15.36
N GLU A 785 -20.35 -28.11 16.28
CA GLU A 785 -19.04 -28.65 15.92
C GLU A 785 -19.15 -30.00 15.21
N ARG A 786 -20.01 -30.90 15.72
CA ARG A 786 -20.30 -32.18 15.05
C ARG A 786 -20.94 -31.98 13.68
N ASP A 787 -21.84 -31.03 13.54
CA ASP A 787 -22.53 -30.74 12.28
C ASP A 787 -21.57 -30.18 11.22
N VAL A 788 -20.69 -29.24 11.60
CA VAL A 788 -19.63 -28.71 10.72
C VAL A 788 -18.65 -29.81 10.30
N LYS A 789 -18.19 -30.65 11.23
CA LYS A 789 -17.34 -31.81 10.89
C LYS A 789 -18.05 -32.79 9.96
N THR A 790 -19.35 -33.00 10.17
CA THR A 790 -20.17 -33.86 9.32
C THR A 790 -20.26 -33.31 7.90
N ILE A 791 -20.56 -32.02 7.71
CA ILE A 791 -20.68 -31.45 6.36
C ILE A 791 -19.34 -31.43 5.62
N ILE A 792 -18.21 -31.16 6.32
CA ILE A 792 -16.86 -31.27 5.73
C ILE A 792 -16.61 -32.71 5.26
N GLY A 793 -16.90 -33.69 6.10
CA GLY A 793 -16.77 -35.11 5.75
C GLY A 793 -17.64 -35.51 4.57
N GLU A 794 -18.89 -35.02 4.50
CA GLU A 794 -19.80 -35.25 3.38
C GLU A 794 -19.28 -34.62 2.07
N TYR A 795 -18.74 -33.40 2.12
CA TYR A 795 -18.11 -32.77 0.94
C TYR A 795 -16.95 -33.61 0.42
N GLN A 796 -16.03 -34.01 1.30
CA GLN A 796 -14.88 -34.85 0.96
C GLN A 796 -15.30 -36.24 0.45
N ALA A 797 -16.33 -36.85 1.05
CA ALA A 797 -16.84 -38.15 0.64
C ALA A 797 -17.53 -38.11 -0.72
N ARG A 798 -18.43 -37.15 -0.95
CA ARG A 798 -19.16 -37.00 -2.21
C ARG A 798 -18.25 -36.59 -3.36
N LEU A 799 -17.23 -35.77 -3.07
CA LEU A 799 -16.20 -35.43 -4.05
C LEU A 799 -15.46 -36.68 -4.54
N ARG A 800 -15.01 -37.54 -3.62
CA ARG A 800 -14.41 -38.83 -3.96
C ARG A 800 -15.37 -39.71 -4.73
N GLN A 801 -16.60 -39.88 -4.26
CA GLN A 801 -17.61 -40.69 -4.97
C GLN A 801 -17.83 -40.21 -6.41
N LEU A 802 -17.89 -38.90 -6.64
CA LEU A 802 -18.03 -38.33 -7.99
C LEU A 802 -16.82 -38.67 -8.87
N VAL A 803 -15.60 -38.40 -8.41
CA VAL A 803 -14.38 -38.59 -9.20
C VAL A 803 -14.09 -40.09 -9.40
N ASP A 804 -14.22 -40.89 -8.34
CA ASP A 804 -13.99 -42.33 -8.35
C ASP A 804 -15.14 -43.13 -9.01
N SER A 805 -16.21 -42.47 -9.46
CA SER A 805 -17.28 -43.13 -10.22
C SER A 805 -16.83 -43.60 -11.61
N GLY A 806 -15.72 -43.07 -12.13
CA GLY A 806 -15.26 -43.30 -13.50
C GLY A 806 -15.97 -42.43 -14.55
N ARG A 807 -16.85 -41.51 -14.12
CA ARG A 807 -17.58 -40.58 -15.00
C ARG A 807 -16.70 -39.83 -16.00
N TYR A 808 -15.46 -39.52 -15.63
CA TYR A 808 -14.53 -38.74 -16.45
C TYR A 808 -13.47 -39.59 -17.16
N ASP A 809 -13.49 -40.92 -16.98
CA ASP A 809 -12.52 -41.85 -17.58
C ASP A 809 -13.01 -42.41 -18.93
N THR A 810 -14.00 -41.74 -19.55
CA THR A 810 -14.63 -42.15 -20.83
C THR A 810 -13.82 -41.77 -22.06
N ARG A 811 -12.79 -40.93 -21.88
CA ARG A 811 -11.83 -40.53 -22.91
C ARG A 811 -10.42 -40.90 -22.48
N GLU A 812 -9.58 -41.26 -23.44
CA GLU A 812 -8.16 -41.50 -23.14
C GLU A 812 -7.41 -40.20 -22.85
N ASP A 813 -7.82 -39.08 -23.45
CA ASP A 813 -7.11 -37.81 -23.35
C ASP A 813 -7.59 -36.90 -22.21
N PHE A 814 -8.41 -37.41 -21.29
CA PHE A 814 -8.93 -36.64 -20.17
C PHE A 814 -8.99 -37.51 -18.90
N THR A 815 -8.63 -36.95 -17.76
CA THR A 815 -8.84 -37.61 -16.47
C THR A 815 -9.03 -36.59 -15.35
N VAL A 816 -9.77 -36.97 -14.31
CA VAL A 816 -9.92 -36.21 -13.08
C VAL A 816 -9.42 -37.07 -11.93
N VAL A 817 -8.58 -36.48 -11.07
CA VAL A 817 -7.98 -37.19 -9.94
C VAL A 817 -8.14 -36.36 -8.68
N THR A 818 -8.72 -36.97 -7.64
CA THR A 818 -8.82 -36.37 -6.31
C THR A 818 -7.45 -36.36 -5.63
N GLN A 819 -7.09 -35.24 -5.02
CA GLN A 819 -5.84 -35.05 -4.27
C GLN A 819 -6.17 -34.77 -2.79
N PRO A 820 -6.23 -35.80 -1.92
CA PRO A 820 -6.72 -35.67 -0.55
C PRO A 820 -5.72 -35.08 0.46
N PHE A 821 -4.54 -34.62 0.03
CA PHE A 821 -3.46 -34.20 0.93
C PHE A 821 -3.82 -33.07 1.91
N LEU A 822 -4.91 -32.31 1.69
CA LEU A 822 -5.37 -31.29 2.65
C LEU A 822 -6.33 -31.82 3.72
N ARG A 823 -6.87 -33.04 3.57
CA ARG A 823 -7.94 -33.58 4.42
C ARG A 823 -7.58 -33.54 5.91
N ASN A 824 -6.38 -33.98 6.24
CA ASN A 824 -5.87 -34.12 7.61
C ASN A 824 -4.65 -33.22 7.88
N SER A 825 -4.31 -32.32 6.95
CA SER A 825 -3.15 -31.45 7.08
C SER A 825 -3.30 -30.45 8.23
N LYS A 826 -2.29 -30.38 9.10
CA LYS A 826 -2.18 -29.39 10.18
C LYS A 826 -0.77 -28.80 10.22
N PRO A 827 -0.58 -27.50 10.55
CA PRO A 827 0.76 -26.96 10.77
C PRO A 827 1.52 -27.76 11.85
N PRO A 828 2.87 -27.75 11.84
CA PRO A 828 3.63 -28.42 12.89
C PRO A 828 3.46 -27.65 14.20
N ARG A 829 3.69 -28.32 15.34
CA ARG A 829 3.66 -27.64 16.65
C ARG A 829 5.07 -27.32 17.13
N ILE A 830 5.27 -26.10 17.60
CA ILE A 830 6.48 -25.64 18.31
C ILE A 830 6.05 -25.32 19.74
N ASN A 831 6.68 -25.98 20.73
CA ASN A 831 6.36 -25.83 22.16
C ASN A 831 4.87 -26.04 22.49
N GLY A 832 4.23 -27.00 21.81
CA GLY A 832 2.82 -27.35 22.04
C GLY A 832 1.80 -26.47 21.30
N VAL A 833 2.22 -25.39 20.64
CA VAL A 833 1.36 -24.49 19.85
C VAL A 833 1.67 -24.64 18.36
N TYR A 834 0.69 -24.50 17.47
CA TYR A 834 0.91 -24.54 16.03
C TYR A 834 1.85 -23.41 15.57
N ASP A 835 2.77 -23.75 14.66
CA ASP A 835 3.68 -22.82 14.02
C ASP A 835 2.90 -21.89 13.07
N GLN A 836 2.62 -20.68 13.54
CA GLN A 836 1.89 -19.67 12.78
C GLN A 836 2.63 -19.19 11.53
N SER A 837 3.93 -19.47 11.37
CA SER A 837 4.67 -19.07 10.17
C SER A 837 4.18 -19.77 8.88
N TYR A 838 3.37 -20.82 8.98
CA TYR A 838 2.69 -21.47 7.86
C TYR A 838 1.40 -20.77 7.42
N LEU A 839 0.91 -19.79 8.19
CA LEU A 839 -0.36 -19.13 7.99
C LEU A 839 -0.16 -17.61 7.83
N ALA A 840 -1.06 -16.98 7.09
CA ALA A 840 -1.17 -15.53 7.00
C ALA A 840 -1.78 -14.96 8.30
N PRO A 841 -1.81 -13.62 8.48
CA PRO A 841 -2.29 -12.98 9.73
C PRO A 841 -3.74 -13.28 10.14
N ASP A 842 -4.54 -13.93 9.30
CA ASP A 842 -5.89 -14.39 9.67
C ASP A 842 -5.97 -15.84 10.12
N CYS A 843 -4.83 -16.52 10.24
CA CYS A 843 -4.70 -17.86 10.77
C CYS A 843 -5.48 -18.91 9.96
N PHE A 844 -5.77 -18.60 8.69
CA PHE A 844 -6.48 -19.49 7.76
C PHE A 844 -5.78 -19.58 6.41
N HIS A 845 -5.51 -18.43 5.76
CA HIS A 845 -4.81 -18.45 4.49
C HIS A 845 -3.36 -18.93 4.69
N PHE A 846 -2.82 -19.61 3.70
CA PHE A 846 -1.43 -20.04 3.75
C PHE A 846 -0.50 -18.83 3.62
N SER A 847 0.53 -18.77 4.46
CA SER A 847 1.68 -17.91 4.18
C SER A 847 2.47 -18.47 3.00
N ARG A 848 3.54 -17.80 2.58
CA ARG A 848 4.53 -18.36 1.64
C ARG A 848 4.98 -19.76 2.03
N LYS A 849 5.31 -19.97 3.32
CA LYS A 849 5.74 -21.27 3.85
C LYS A 849 4.63 -22.32 3.78
N GLY A 850 3.38 -21.93 4.05
CA GLY A 850 2.23 -22.80 3.85
C GLY A 850 2.02 -23.17 2.38
N HIS A 851 2.18 -22.21 1.47
CA HIS A 851 2.12 -22.45 0.03
C HIS A 851 3.23 -23.40 -0.45
N ASP A 852 4.44 -23.28 0.10
CA ASP A 852 5.57 -24.18 -0.20
C ASP A 852 5.23 -25.65 0.10
N GLU A 853 4.77 -25.92 1.32
CA GLU A 853 4.40 -27.28 1.74
C GLU A 853 3.17 -27.80 1.00
N THR A 854 2.20 -26.94 0.71
CA THR A 854 1.00 -27.31 -0.06
C THR A 854 1.36 -27.66 -1.52
N GLY A 855 2.29 -26.92 -2.13
CA GLY A 855 2.81 -27.22 -3.47
C GLY A 855 3.56 -28.55 -3.53
N LYS A 856 4.42 -28.81 -2.53
CA LYS A 856 5.11 -30.11 -2.37
C LYS A 856 4.14 -31.26 -2.15
N ALA A 857 3.15 -31.06 -1.29
CA ALA A 857 2.15 -32.08 -0.98
C ALA A 857 1.33 -32.44 -2.22
N LEU A 858 0.85 -31.46 -3.01
CA LEU A 858 0.17 -31.72 -4.27
C LEU A 858 1.05 -32.54 -5.22
N TRP A 859 2.31 -32.14 -5.42
CA TRP A 859 3.25 -32.86 -6.28
C TRP A 859 3.41 -34.33 -5.87
N ASN A 860 3.67 -34.57 -4.57
CA ASN A 860 3.82 -35.93 -4.06
C ASN A 860 2.54 -36.76 -4.26
N ASN A 861 1.38 -36.15 -4.03
CA ASN A 861 0.08 -36.80 -4.16
C ASN A 861 -0.23 -37.19 -5.62
N MET A 862 0.19 -36.38 -6.59
CA MET A 862 0.08 -36.70 -8.02
C MET A 862 0.90 -37.93 -8.45
N LEU A 863 1.93 -38.30 -7.70
CA LEU A 863 2.77 -39.49 -7.96
C LEU A 863 2.32 -40.73 -7.16
N GLU A 864 1.44 -40.55 -6.19
CA GLU A 864 0.94 -41.64 -5.34
C GLU A 864 -0.21 -42.40 -6.01
N PRO A 865 -0.23 -43.74 -5.94
CA PRO A 865 -1.32 -44.54 -6.52
C PRO A 865 -2.69 -44.09 -6.03
N VAL A 866 -3.68 -44.04 -6.93
CA VAL A 866 -5.08 -43.78 -6.54
C VAL A 866 -5.53 -44.82 -5.51
N GLY A 867 -6.23 -44.38 -4.47
CA GLY A 867 -6.60 -45.21 -3.31
C GLY A 867 -5.51 -45.35 -2.24
N ARG A 868 -4.26 -44.93 -2.50
CA ARG A 868 -3.14 -44.91 -1.53
C ARG A 868 -2.45 -43.54 -1.46
N LYS A 869 -3.18 -42.48 -1.82
CA LYS A 869 -2.71 -41.10 -1.72
C LYS A 869 -2.67 -40.65 -0.27
N ALA A 870 -1.64 -39.90 0.11
CA ALA A 870 -1.52 -39.28 1.42
C ALA A 870 -2.68 -38.30 1.65
N THR A 871 -3.20 -38.27 2.87
CA THR A 871 -4.30 -37.40 3.28
C THR A 871 -3.84 -36.15 4.03
N GLU A 872 -2.54 -36.00 4.21
CA GLU A 872 -1.89 -34.89 4.90
C GLU A 872 -0.55 -34.55 4.23
N TRP A 873 -0.08 -33.32 4.40
CA TRP A 873 1.25 -32.90 3.97
C TRP A 873 2.35 -33.53 4.83
N ASN A 874 3.49 -33.82 4.21
CA ASN A 874 4.66 -34.34 4.91
C ASN A 874 5.71 -33.23 5.09
N ILE A 875 5.57 -32.47 6.17
CA ILE A 875 6.44 -31.32 6.47
C ILE A 875 7.86 -31.81 6.73
N GLY A 876 8.83 -31.20 6.06
CA GLY A 876 10.25 -31.63 6.12
C GLY A 876 10.55 -32.96 5.40
N GLY A 877 9.53 -33.71 4.96
CA GLY A 877 9.69 -34.91 4.16
C GLY A 877 10.17 -34.63 2.73
N PRO A 878 10.77 -35.64 2.06
CA PRO A 878 11.35 -35.47 0.74
C PRO A 878 10.31 -35.36 -0.38
N PHE A 879 10.74 -34.82 -1.52
CA PHE A 879 10.00 -34.94 -2.78
C PHE A 879 9.98 -36.39 -3.25
N LYS A 880 8.82 -36.85 -3.70
CA LYS A 880 8.67 -38.09 -4.46
C LYS A 880 9.11 -37.84 -5.90
N CYS A 881 9.83 -38.80 -6.46
CA CYS A 881 10.28 -38.75 -7.84
C CYS A 881 9.63 -39.86 -8.67
N PRO A 882 9.29 -39.60 -9.94
CA PRO A 882 8.94 -40.66 -10.88
C PRO A 882 10.07 -41.69 -11.00
N THR A 883 9.72 -42.96 -11.18
CA THR A 883 10.71 -44.04 -11.39
C THR A 883 10.58 -44.61 -12.80
N SER A 884 11.55 -45.40 -13.24
CA SER A 884 11.44 -46.13 -14.53
C SER A 884 10.21 -47.02 -14.59
N SER A 885 9.82 -47.64 -13.46
CA SER A 885 8.62 -48.50 -13.36
C SER A 885 7.30 -47.71 -13.26
N ARG A 886 7.34 -46.48 -12.74
CA ARG A 886 6.17 -45.59 -12.57
C ARG A 886 6.55 -44.16 -12.98
N PRO A 887 6.71 -43.89 -14.29
CA PRO A 887 7.17 -42.58 -14.77
C PRO A 887 6.03 -41.56 -14.92
N TYR A 888 4.78 -41.98 -14.72
CA TYR A 888 3.59 -41.19 -15.02
C TYR A 888 2.94 -40.61 -13.75
N PHE A 889 2.15 -39.56 -13.92
CA PHE A 889 1.18 -39.17 -12.91
C PHE A 889 0.19 -40.31 -12.67
N ALA A 890 -0.14 -40.52 -11.39
CA ALA A 890 -1.02 -41.59 -10.96
C ALA A 890 -2.48 -41.23 -11.21
N THR A 891 -3.13 -42.09 -11.99
CA THR A 891 -4.54 -42.06 -12.38
C THR A 891 -5.18 -43.38 -12.00
N ARG A 892 -6.49 -43.53 -12.22
CA ARG A 892 -7.16 -44.81 -11.95
C ARG A 892 -6.70 -45.95 -12.85
N LYS A 893 -6.22 -45.64 -14.06
CA LYS A 893 -5.86 -46.64 -15.08
C LYS A 893 -4.36 -46.97 -15.13
N ASN A 894 -3.52 -46.51 -14.18
CA ASN A 894 -2.06 -46.76 -14.19
C ASN A 894 -1.40 -46.92 -12.81
#